data_AF-A0A5R9FDF4-F1
#
_entry.id   AF-A0A5R9FDF4-F1
#
_cell.length_a   1.000
_cell.length_b   1.000
_cell.length_c   1.000
_cell.angle_alpha   90.00
_cell.angle_beta   90.00
_cell.angle_gamma   90.00
#
_symmetry.space_group_name_H-M   'P 1'
#
loop_
_entity.id
_entity.type
_entity.pdbx_description
1 polymer ?
#
loop_
_entity_poly.entity_id
_entity_poly.type
_entity_poly.pdbx_seq_one_letter_code
_entity_poly.pdbx_strand_id
1 'polypeptide(L)'
;MNRKVLGIILLLVFLLTGGYFGYNHFNANTLTASSEDVNGAPETNKTTVEPEELKDIELDVPVDKVWEFSFPEALDEGLLNGISITDSEGAGVPITSELTDKGTRLLIKPPDGGYKKGSTYKLAIKKLKYTNGQPVTKPYDLEFIITRDEVEEIVENPNIIKVPGSVITENSGNAIKVSKKFSKKVKRDDILVLPSAENPEGRAVKVSEIDNGFRTATIYVTRPEFTELFNKLDIYKTYPIEAKHITVTAAQNVSIEGITAYSPNTMIASSNSAPEKKNEYSVPTVNVDTKKGFKVTVNDFEIATKKGSVLVDGTMNFLDPEILADVDMGFLKINRFNFVQKMQVDQDLTVRIKGSKFKKTGKKAWGMDNDGVGKDNKEEILLTEKAELGKMIIPTPIAGLFVKGTIYLGVKGTISGDPVAVISVEVDDQNGFVYQKKETTPISKRIFDFDFTALGKGEAEAKVGAFAGLGLSYLEIIGGGVEGFGGLKGEAKAAIGGDIDDLAFTCAEAKLQPVASMNVVVDTVGDIRLLEIQLAEKLFKPVLPFGSCEQVKGLDKLPEEINLKRSGTYELAIKQNLVNYLTMNEKTQEIDYKNLTFEVGDEETVKAEVTENSKGEKVLAITAPEFPKEKNTALKITYNAKNEFFGLSGNGSGDGFNNLELTEEIPVRIVDWIEPKPATAGEIKSFIESHYSKIFEILRIGSEKYNFALTYKNGYGNKPDYTKLQSRFQEIATPSFEESILKPLFSDNGYYCECDAEFLPWALHLNTRFKVLENRPDYFKIETVETEQELGGGYKIFIEGKKEDGNWRFENLQWAGYWKKPINLTKEEAASNLRENAQTGSVSFVAETAGKAYNPVGTGKIDTTYYIFKGSNGLIGIDKNSGKILYDVSEVYREPSQENETAMTAEEAIEAVREELGISPDSSTIIEYDHDEDGQYVIHVYDIIENEGEPGHTATRGWYLVNPETGTISDLF
;
A
#
# COMPACT_ATOMS: atom_id res chain seq x y z
N MET A 1 81.94 -62.08 -35.58
CA MET A 1 81.48 -60.99 -34.68
C MET A 1 81.10 -61.60 -33.34
N ASN A 2 81.72 -61.16 -32.24
CA ASN A 2 81.65 -61.82 -30.93
C ASN A 2 80.25 -61.69 -30.30
N ARG A 3 79.72 -62.73 -29.63
CA ARG A 3 78.34 -62.74 -29.06
C ARG A 3 78.08 -61.56 -28.10
N LYS A 4 79.12 -61.05 -27.44
CA LYS A 4 79.03 -59.84 -26.60
C LYS A 4 78.86 -58.55 -27.42
N VAL A 5 79.40 -58.49 -28.64
CA VAL A 5 79.29 -57.32 -29.53
C VAL A 5 77.92 -57.28 -30.22
N LEU A 6 77.35 -58.43 -30.58
CA LEU A 6 75.98 -58.49 -31.12
C LEU A 6 74.93 -58.11 -30.07
N GLY A 7 75.15 -58.50 -28.80
CA GLY A 7 74.29 -58.11 -27.67
C GLY A 7 74.36 -56.61 -27.36
N ILE A 8 75.54 -55.99 -27.46
CA ILE A 8 75.71 -54.54 -27.26
C ILE A 8 75.08 -53.75 -28.42
N ILE A 9 75.19 -54.23 -29.66
CA ILE A 9 74.55 -53.58 -30.82
C ILE A 9 73.01 -53.69 -30.73
N LEU A 10 72.46 -54.83 -30.30
CA LEU A 10 71.01 -54.97 -30.08
C LEU A 10 70.50 -54.11 -28.91
N LEU A 11 71.28 -53.97 -27.83
CA LEU A 11 70.95 -53.09 -26.71
C LEU A 11 71.02 -51.61 -27.12
N LEU A 12 71.99 -51.24 -27.96
CA LEU A 12 72.11 -49.88 -28.50
C LEU A 12 71.03 -49.57 -29.52
N VAL A 13 70.61 -50.52 -30.36
CA VAL A 13 69.46 -50.33 -31.25
C VAL A 13 68.17 -50.19 -30.43
N PHE A 14 67.97 -50.97 -29.36
CA PHE A 14 66.82 -50.81 -28.46
C PHE A 14 66.84 -49.47 -27.69
N LEU A 15 68.00 -49.00 -27.26
CA LEU A 15 68.16 -47.71 -26.60
C LEU A 15 68.00 -46.53 -27.57
N LEU A 16 68.40 -46.70 -28.84
CA LEU A 16 68.25 -45.66 -29.87
C LEU A 16 66.83 -45.62 -30.46
N THR A 17 66.14 -46.76 -30.63
CA THR A 17 64.73 -46.78 -31.04
C THR A 17 63.81 -46.42 -29.88
N GLY A 18 64.10 -46.88 -28.65
CA GLY A 18 63.38 -46.48 -27.44
C GLY A 18 63.62 -45.02 -27.06
N GLY A 19 64.84 -44.51 -27.28
CA GLY A 19 65.19 -43.11 -27.07
C GLY A 19 64.58 -42.18 -28.12
N TYR A 20 64.49 -42.57 -29.39
CA TYR A 20 63.88 -41.75 -30.44
C TYR A 20 62.36 -41.67 -30.32
N PHE A 21 61.68 -42.77 -29.97
CA PHE A 21 60.23 -42.74 -29.68
C PHE A 21 59.91 -42.13 -28.31
N GLY A 22 60.77 -42.33 -27.30
CA GLY A 22 60.63 -41.70 -25.99
C GLY A 22 60.86 -40.19 -26.02
N TYR A 23 61.83 -39.70 -26.79
CA TYR A 23 62.15 -38.27 -26.90
C TYR A 23 61.12 -37.49 -27.73
N ASN A 24 60.59 -38.05 -28.83
CA ASN A 24 59.50 -37.40 -29.57
C ASN A 24 58.14 -37.49 -28.88
N HIS A 25 57.94 -38.42 -27.93
CA HIS A 25 56.76 -38.44 -27.07
C HIS A 25 56.88 -37.45 -25.88
N PHE A 26 58.11 -37.15 -25.44
CA PHE A 26 58.34 -36.24 -24.29
C PHE A 26 58.63 -34.76 -24.65
N ASN A 27 58.93 -34.41 -25.91
CA ASN A 27 59.25 -33.03 -26.30
C ASN A 27 58.21 -32.33 -27.18
N ALA A 28 57.01 -32.90 -27.33
CA ALA A 28 55.84 -32.20 -27.84
C ALA A 28 54.81 -32.01 -26.71
N ASN A 29 55.16 -31.17 -25.72
CA ASN A 29 54.26 -30.35 -24.90
C ASN A 29 55.02 -29.74 -23.71
N THR A 30 55.91 -28.79 -23.97
CA THR A 30 56.27 -27.78 -22.96
C THR A 30 55.16 -26.74 -22.91
N LEU A 31 54.08 -27.02 -22.18
CA LEU A 31 53.07 -26.05 -21.73
C LEU A 31 52.46 -26.54 -20.41
N THR A 32 52.70 -25.78 -19.33
CA THR A 32 51.88 -25.64 -18.11
C THR A 32 51.05 -26.86 -17.66
N ALA A 33 51.61 -27.66 -16.75
CA ALA A 33 50.88 -28.73 -16.09
C ALA A 33 50.02 -28.20 -14.92
N SER A 34 48.75 -27.98 -15.24
CA SER A 34 47.59 -28.18 -14.35
C SER A 34 47.69 -29.55 -13.66
N SER A 35 47.44 -29.61 -12.35
CA SER A 35 47.23 -30.89 -11.66
C SER A 35 45.79 -31.35 -11.88
N GLU A 36 45.57 -32.07 -12.98
CA GLU A 36 44.43 -32.98 -13.12
C GLU A 36 44.72 -34.31 -12.39
N ASP A 37 43.65 -34.84 -11.82
CA ASP A 37 43.56 -35.99 -10.92
C ASP A 37 44.22 -37.28 -11.41
N VAL A 38 45.04 -37.88 -10.55
CA VAL A 38 45.31 -39.33 -10.59
C VAL A 38 44.29 -40.00 -9.68
N ASN A 39 43.16 -40.38 -10.27
CA ASN A 39 42.15 -41.21 -9.64
C ASN A 39 42.65 -42.64 -9.45
N GLY A 40 42.72 -43.03 -8.18
CA GLY A 40 42.86 -44.38 -7.67
C GLY A 40 42.76 -44.41 -6.14
N ALA A 41 42.08 -43.42 -5.54
CA ALA A 41 41.62 -43.48 -4.17
C ALA A 41 40.38 -44.39 -4.12
N PRO A 42 40.21 -45.25 -3.10
CA PRO A 42 38.95 -45.96 -2.93
C PRO A 42 37.83 -44.92 -2.76
N GLU A 43 36.75 -45.08 -3.53
CA GLU A 43 35.61 -44.16 -3.55
C GLU A 43 35.10 -43.89 -2.13
N THR A 44 35.17 -42.63 -1.71
CA THR A 44 34.41 -42.13 -0.57
C THR A 44 32.92 -42.16 -0.94
N ASN A 45 32.10 -42.87 -0.16
CA ASN A 45 30.65 -42.72 -0.23
C ASN A 45 30.27 -41.37 0.39
N LYS A 46 30.46 -40.30 -0.38
CA LYS A 46 30.00 -38.96 -0.04
C LYS A 46 28.52 -38.88 -0.35
N THR A 47 27.69 -38.70 0.67
CA THR A 47 26.24 -38.55 0.50
C THR A 47 25.83 -37.17 0.97
N THR A 48 25.19 -36.42 0.08
CA THR A 48 24.54 -35.15 0.42
C THR A 48 23.12 -35.43 0.87
N VAL A 49 22.72 -34.91 2.03
CA VAL A 49 21.35 -35.03 2.54
C VAL A 49 20.69 -33.66 2.46
N GLU A 50 19.48 -33.60 1.92
CA GLU A 50 18.73 -32.35 1.86
C GLU A 50 18.12 -32.03 3.23
N PRO A 51 18.05 -30.75 3.63
CA PRO A 51 17.62 -30.40 4.98
C PRO A 51 16.15 -30.69 5.31
N GLU A 52 15.34 -31.02 4.30
CA GLU A 52 13.94 -31.46 4.41
C GLU A 52 13.83 -32.96 4.74
N GLU A 53 14.91 -33.70 4.55
CA GLU A 53 15.02 -35.14 4.85
C GLU A 53 15.57 -35.40 6.26
N LEU A 54 15.91 -34.34 7.00
CA LEU A 54 16.34 -34.43 8.40
C LEU A 54 15.20 -34.94 9.28
N LYS A 55 15.43 -36.05 9.96
CA LYS A 55 14.51 -36.60 10.96
C LYS A 55 14.67 -35.85 12.27
N ASP A 56 13.55 -35.51 12.91
CA ASP A 56 13.56 -35.05 14.30
C ASP A 56 13.93 -36.22 15.21
N ILE A 57 15.08 -36.10 15.89
CA ILE A 57 15.55 -37.08 16.87
C ILE A 57 15.82 -36.37 18.19
N GLU A 58 15.17 -36.82 19.26
CA GLU A 58 15.40 -36.35 20.63
C GLU A 58 16.27 -37.37 21.40
N LEU A 59 17.34 -36.89 22.02
CA LEU A 59 18.31 -37.71 22.76
C LEU A 59 18.24 -37.41 24.25
N ASP A 60 18.75 -38.34 25.06
CA ASP A 60 18.80 -38.21 26.52
C ASP A 60 17.40 -37.98 27.12
N VAL A 61 16.44 -38.74 26.61
CA VAL A 61 15.04 -38.63 27.03
C VAL A 61 14.83 -39.40 28.33
N PRO A 62 14.28 -38.77 29.39
CA PRO A 62 13.97 -39.46 30.64
C PRO A 62 12.99 -40.63 30.46
N VAL A 63 13.13 -41.65 31.29
CA VAL A 63 12.25 -42.85 31.27
C VAL A 63 10.77 -42.51 31.50
N ASP A 64 10.49 -41.40 32.16
CA ASP A 64 9.17 -40.90 32.53
C ASP A 64 8.70 -39.72 31.65
N LYS A 65 9.36 -39.47 30.51
CA LYS A 65 9.05 -38.35 29.62
C LYS A 65 7.56 -38.36 29.20
N VAL A 66 6.89 -37.25 29.51
CA VAL A 66 5.60 -36.88 28.94
C VAL A 66 5.84 -35.95 27.75
N TRP A 67 5.19 -36.23 26.62
CA TRP A 67 5.23 -35.35 25.45
C TRP A 67 4.05 -34.37 25.50
N GLU A 68 4.33 -33.09 25.31
CA GLU A 68 3.33 -32.02 25.31
C GLU A 68 3.38 -31.25 24.00
N PHE A 69 2.23 -31.12 23.34
CA PHE A 69 2.08 -30.39 22.09
C PHE A 69 0.91 -29.41 22.19
N SER A 70 1.14 -28.16 21.81
CA SER A 70 0.11 -27.11 21.76
C SER A 70 -0.40 -26.91 20.35
N PHE A 71 -1.70 -26.60 20.25
CA PHE A 71 -2.42 -26.37 19.01
C PHE A 71 -3.17 -25.03 19.10
N PRO A 72 -3.35 -24.31 17.98
CA PRO A 72 -4.02 -23.00 17.98
C PRO A 72 -5.51 -23.09 18.28
N GLU A 73 -6.13 -24.25 18.08
CA GLU A 73 -7.55 -24.52 18.24
C GLU A 73 -7.75 -25.88 18.92
N ALA A 74 -8.92 -26.10 19.54
CA ALA A 74 -9.20 -27.34 20.26
C ALA A 74 -9.31 -28.55 19.32
N LEU A 75 -8.63 -29.65 19.67
CA LEU A 75 -8.66 -30.93 18.96
C LEU A 75 -9.92 -31.74 19.26
N ASP A 76 -10.33 -32.56 18.30
CA ASP A 76 -11.40 -33.56 18.47
C ASP A 76 -10.89 -34.76 19.28
N GLU A 77 -11.43 -34.95 20.48
CA GLU A 77 -11.10 -36.05 21.39
C GLU A 77 -11.28 -37.44 20.76
N GLY A 78 -12.20 -37.60 19.80
CA GLY A 78 -12.47 -38.87 19.13
C GLY A 78 -11.34 -39.38 18.22
N LEU A 79 -10.34 -38.54 17.94
CA LEU A 79 -9.27 -38.81 16.97
C LEU A 79 -7.88 -39.02 17.59
N LEU A 80 -7.79 -39.16 18.92
CA LEU A 80 -6.55 -39.51 19.61
C LEU A 80 -5.97 -40.88 19.20
N ASN A 81 -6.77 -41.74 18.58
CA ASN A 81 -6.34 -43.02 17.98
C ASN A 81 -5.29 -42.86 16.86
N GLY A 82 -5.07 -41.63 16.39
CA GLY A 82 -4.03 -41.27 15.42
C GLY A 82 -2.61 -41.22 16.00
N ILE A 83 -2.44 -41.45 17.30
CA ILE A 83 -1.17 -41.34 18.03
C ILE A 83 -0.64 -42.75 18.32
N SER A 84 0.63 -43.01 17.99
CA SER A 84 1.28 -44.29 18.29
C SER A 84 2.75 -44.10 18.64
N ILE A 85 3.25 -44.88 19.60
CA ILE A 85 4.69 -45.06 19.82
C ILE A 85 5.07 -46.50 19.47
N THR A 86 6.15 -46.68 18.73
CA THR A 86 6.74 -48.00 18.44
C THR A 86 8.17 -48.07 18.94
N ASP A 87 8.63 -49.25 19.35
CA ASP A 87 10.03 -49.48 19.70
C ASP A 87 10.92 -49.69 18.45
N SER A 88 12.21 -49.96 18.70
CA SER A 88 13.20 -50.19 17.66
C SER A 88 12.96 -51.43 16.78
N GLU A 89 12.07 -52.34 17.17
CA GLU A 89 11.66 -53.51 16.38
C GLU A 89 10.35 -53.26 15.63
N GLY A 90 9.75 -52.08 15.81
CA GLY A 90 8.46 -51.70 15.23
C GLY A 90 7.26 -52.20 16.03
N ALA A 91 7.47 -52.75 17.24
CA ALA A 91 6.39 -53.19 18.10
C ALA A 91 5.74 -51.98 18.81
N GLY A 92 4.42 -51.97 18.90
CA GLY A 92 3.67 -50.89 19.54
C GLY A 92 3.89 -50.85 21.06
N VAL A 93 4.11 -49.65 21.59
CA VAL A 93 4.25 -49.37 23.02
C VAL A 93 2.92 -48.84 23.55
N PRO A 94 2.38 -49.39 24.65
CA PRO A 94 1.14 -48.88 25.24
C PRO A 94 1.37 -47.45 25.76
N ILE A 95 0.52 -46.52 25.33
CA ILE A 95 0.56 -45.11 25.73
C ILE A 95 -0.83 -44.63 26.14
N THR A 96 -0.87 -43.61 26.97
CA THR A 96 -2.11 -42.88 27.28
C THR A 96 -1.97 -41.46 26.78
N SER A 97 -2.93 -40.99 25.99
CA SER A 97 -3.00 -39.60 25.52
C SER A 97 -4.23 -38.91 26.09
N GLU A 98 -4.07 -37.66 26.53
CA GLU A 98 -5.18 -36.84 27.02
C GLU A 98 -5.09 -35.42 26.47
N LEU A 99 -6.24 -34.76 26.36
CA LEU A 99 -6.31 -33.34 26.02
C LEU A 99 -6.46 -32.51 27.28
N THR A 100 -5.70 -31.42 27.37
CA THR A 100 -5.75 -30.43 28.45
C THR A 100 -6.00 -29.03 27.86
N ASP A 101 -6.12 -28.03 28.74
CA ASP A 101 -6.32 -26.62 28.36
C ASP A 101 -7.48 -26.39 27.37
N LYS A 102 -8.63 -27.03 27.65
CA LYS A 102 -9.84 -26.95 26.82
C LYS A 102 -9.63 -27.52 25.40
N GLY A 103 -8.79 -28.53 25.26
CA GLY A 103 -8.59 -29.26 24.01
C GLY A 103 -7.44 -28.74 23.14
N THR A 104 -6.77 -27.65 23.53
CA THR A 104 -5.67 -27.06 22.74
C THR A 104 -4.31 -27.65 23.08
N ARG A 105 -4.21 -28.48 24.12
CA ARG A 105 -2.98 -29.18 24.48
C ARG A 105 -3.15 -30.69 24.47
N LEU A 106 -2.19 -31.38 23.87
CA LEU A 106 -2.11 -32.84 23.83
C LEU A 106 -0.96 -33.31 24.73
N LEU A 107 -1.27 -34.15 25.71
CA LEU A 107 -0.30 -34.83 26.54
C LEU A 107 -0.23 -36.31 26.17
N ILE A 108 0.98 -36.85 25.95
CA ILE A 108 1.22 -38.28 25.72
C ILE A 108 2.09 -38.81 26.85
N LYS A 109 1.51 -39.64 27.70
CA LYS A 109 2.16 -40.24 28.86
C LYS A 109 2.99 -41.47 28.46
N PRO A 110 4.10 -41.75 29.18
CA PRO A 110 4.90 -42.95 28.96
C PRO A 110 4.09 -44.23 29.29
N PRO A 111 4.56 -45.42 28.87
CA PRO A 111 4.01 -46.70 29.33
C PRO A 111 4.13 -46.85 30.85
N ASP A 112 3.29 -47.71 31.44
CA ASP A 112 3.41 -48.07 32.85
C ASP A 112 4.80 -48.66 33.15
N GLY A 113 5.51 -48.07 34.11
CA GLY A 113 6.90 -48.43 34.42
C GLY A 113 7.96 -47.64 33.64
N GLY A 114 7.54 -46.74 32.74
CA GLY A 114 8.42 -45.88 31.95
C GLY A 114 9.03 -46.58 30.73
N TYR A 115 9.68 -45.80 29.88
CA TYR A 115 10.44 -46.33 28.75
C TYR A 115 11.68 -47.09 29.20
N LYS A 116 12.13 -48.05 28.39
CA LYS A 116 13.32 -48.84 28.68
C LYS A 116 14.59 -48.01 28.43
N LYS A 117 15.46 -47.92 29.44
CA LYS A 117 16.76 -47.23 29.35
C LYS A 117 17.56 -47.65 28.11
N GLY A 118 18.21 -46.69 27.46
CA GLY A 118 19.05 -46.90 26.27
C GLY A 118 18.32 -47.39 25.02
N SER A 119 16.99 -47.51 25.04
CA SER A 119 16.19 -47.98 23.91
C SER A 119 15.73 -46.82 23.04
N THR A 120 15.53 -47.10 21.75
CA THR A 120 15.05 -46.14 20.75
C THR A 120 13.58 -46.39 20.47
N TYR A 121 12.81 -45.31 20.37
CA TYR A 121 11.37 -45.32 20.10
C TYR A 121 11.02 -44.31 19.00
N LYS A 122 9.87 -44.52 18.36
CA LYS A 122 9.31 -43.60 17.36
C LYS A 122 7.89 -43.23 17.73
N LEU A 123 7.63 -41.94 17.91
CA LEU A 123 6.31 -41.33 18.04
C LEU A 123 5.80 -40.92 16.65
N ALA A 124 4.55 -41.29 16.35
CA ALA A 124 3.85 -40.85 15.15
C ALA A 124 2.46 -40.31 15.54
N ILE A 125 2.14 -39.10 15.07
CA ILE A 125 0.85 -38.44 15.24
C ILE A 125 0.28 -38.17 13.84
N LYS A 126 -0.83 -38.84 13.51
CA LYS A 126 -1.45 -38.79 12.17
C LYS A 126 -2.95 -38.62 12.29
N LYS A 127 -3.56 -37.96 11.30
CA LYS A 127 -5.04 -37.87 11.15
C LYS A 127 -5.77 -37.14 12.31
N LEU A 128 -5.12 -36.17 12.97
CA LEU A 128 -5.79 -35.29 13.91
C LEU A 128 -6.70 -34.28 13.19
N LYS A 129 -7.79 -33.87 13.86
CA LYS A 129 -8.67 -32.78 13.43
C LYS A 129 -9.01 -31.87 14.60
N TYR A 130 -9.37 -30.64 14.27
CA TYR A 130 -9.97 -29.70 15.19
C TYR A 130 -11.45 -29.99 15.41
N THR A 131 -12.01 -29.45 16.49
CA THR A 131 -13.46 -29.53 16.80
C THR A 131 -14.35 -28.94 15.71
N ASN A 132 -13.84 -28.06 14.86
CA ASN A 132 -14.54 -27.53 13.67
C ASN A 132 -14.47 -28.46 12.44
N GLY A 133 -13.89 -29.65 12.57
CA GLY A 133 -13.78 -30.66 11.52
C GLY A 133 -12.61 -30.48 10.54
N GLN A 134 -11.86 -29.38 10.63
CA GLN A 134 -10.67 -29.15 9.81
C GLN A 134 -9.52 -30.06 10.25
N PRO A 135 -8.74 -30.63 9.31
CA PRO A 135 -7.56 -31.42 9.65
C PRO A 135 -6.43 -30.54 10.19
N VAL A 136 -5.64 -31.10 11.13
CA VAL A 136 -4.33 -30.55 11.48
C VAL A 136 -3.43 -30.65 10.24
N THR A 137 -2.75 -29.56 9.89
CA THR A 137 -2.15 -29.39 8.56
C THR A 137 -1.00 -30.35 8.28
N LYS A 138 -0.28 -30.82 9.31
CA LYS A 138 0.87 -31.71 9.15
C LYS A 138 0.83 -32.91 10.10
N PRO A 139 1.22 -34.12 9.64
CA PRO A 139 1.58 -35.21 10.54
C PRO A 139 2.87 -34.88 11.30
N TYR A 140 3.07 -35.52 12.44
CA TYR A 140 4.29 -35.37 13.26
C TYR A 140 4.93 -36.73 13.49
N ASP A 141 6.19 -36.89 13.12
CA ASP A 141 6.98 -38.12 13.32
C ASP A 141 8.26 -37.72 14.09
N LEU A 142 8.52 -38.36 15.22
CA LEU A 142 9.66 -38.07 16.10
C LEU A 142 10.33 -39.38 16.53
N GLU A 143 11.64 -39.48 16.37
CA GLU A 143 12.44 -40.55 16.98
C GLU A 143 13.01 -40.06 18.31
N PHE A 144 13.08 -40.93 19.33
CA PHE A 144 13.68 -40.54 20.60
C PHE A 144 14.43 -41.70 21.27
N ILE A 145 15.54 -41.36 21.94
CA ILE A 145 16.43 -42.31 22.60
C ILE A 145 16.42 -42.04 24.10
N ILE A 146 16.11 -43.08 24.87
CA ILE A 146 16.02 -42.99 26.33
C ILE A 146 17.40 -43.00 26.97
N THR A 147 17.59 -42.15 27.97
CA THR A 147 18.79 -42.09 28.81
C THR A 147 19.21 -43.47 29.32
N ARG A 148 20.52 -43.76 29.33
CA ARG A 148 21.10 -44.95 29.97
C ARG A 148 21.99 -44.56 31.15
N ASP A 149 22.47 -45.56 31.89
CA ASP A 149 23.37 -45.30 33.03
C ASP A 149 24.73 -44.79 32.51
N GLU A 150 25.28 -43.79 33.19
CA GLU A 150 26.60 -43.22 32.86
C GLU A 150 27.68 -44.30 32.91
N VAL A 151 28.51 -44.37 31.87
CA VAL A 151 29.59 -45.36 31.76
C VAL A 151 30.76 -44.78 30.97
N GLU A 152 31.98 -45.13 31.38
CA GLU A 152 33.23 -44.84 30.66
C GLU A 152 34.16 -46.05 30.82
N GLU A 153 34.04 -47.04 29.94
CA GLU A 153 34.81 -48.28 29.96
C GLU A 153 35.63 -48.43 28.69
N ILE A 154 36.93 -48.70 28.87
CA ILE A 154 37.87 -48.95 27.78
C ILE A 154 38.65 -50.24 28.04
N VAL A 155 38.72 -51.09 27.03
CA VAL A 155 39.62 -52.24 26.97
C VAL A 155 40.46 -52.08 25.70
N GLU A 156 41.70 -51.59 25.87
CA GLU A 156 42.67 -51.40 24.78
C GLU A 156 42.89 -52.72 24.01
N ASN A 157 43.15 -52.62 22.71
CA ASN A 157 43.61 -53.76 21.93
C ASN A 157 44.96 -54.25 22.49
N PRO A 158 45.08 -55.54 22.89
CA PRO A 158 46.31 -56.06 23.50
C PRO A 158 47.52 -56.07 22.56
N ASN A 159 47.32 -55.86 21.26
CA ASN A 159 48.40 -55.73 20.27
C ASN A 159 48.99 -54.32 20.18
N ILE A 160 48.52 -53.36 20.99
CA ILE A 160 49.11 -52.03 21.10
C ILE A 160 50.45 -52.10 21.85
N ILE A 161 51.51 -51.60 21.22
CA ILE A 161 52.87 -51.57 21.77
C ILE A 161 53.24 -50.13 22.13
N LYS A 162 53.31 -49.84 23.42
CA LYS A 162 53.77 -48.52 23.92
C LYS A 162 55.29 -48.41 23.75
N VAL A 163 55.74 -47.47 22.92
CA VAL A 163 57.16 -47.30 22.56
C VAL A 163 57.86 -46.40 23.57
N PRO A 164 58.92 -46.87 24.26
CA PRO A 164 59.69 -45.99 25.14
C PRO A 164 60.38 -44.87 24.34
N GLY A 165 60.25 -43.60 24.77
CA GLY A 165 60.88 -42.48 24.06
C GLY A 165 62.41 -42.63 23.90
N SER A 166 63.07 -43.33 24.82
CA SER A 166 64.51 -43.61 24.79
C SER A 166 64.97 -44.51 23.64
N VAL A 167 64.05 -45.24 22.97
CA VAL A 167 64.40 -46.10 21.83
C VAL A 167 64.18 -45.44 20.48
N ILE A 168 63.56 -44.24 20.45
CA ILE A 168 63.31 -43.45 19.26
C ILE A 168 64.51 -42.53 19.03
N THR A 169 65.18 -42.69 17.89
CA THR A 169 66.34 -41.88 17.52
C THR A 169 66.00 -40.76 16.54
N GLU A 170 64.92 -40.91 15.77
CA GLU A 170 64.41 -39.90 14.83
C GLU A 170 62.93 -40.19 14.56
N ASN A 171 62.11 -39.15 14.40
CA ASN A 171 60.69 -39.24 14.04
C ASN A 171 60.39 -38.23 12.93
N SER A 172 60.17 -38.72 11.70
CA SER A 172 59.92 -37.93 10.50
C SER A 172 58.54 -38.24 9.91
N GLY A 173 57.50 -38.01 10.72
CA GLY A 173 56.09 -38.13 10.33
C GLY A 173 55.66 -39.57 10.06
N ASN A 174 56.01 -40.09 8.89
CA ASN A 174 55.64 -41.41 8.38
C ASN A 174 56.78 -42.43 8.51
N ALA A 175 57.94 -42.03 9.00
CA ALA A 175 59.09 -42.89 9.26
C ALA A 175 59.65 -42.64 10.65
N ILE A 176 59.92 -43.72 11.38
CA ILE A 176 60.42 -43.67 12.76
C ILE A 176 61.70 -44.49 12.80
N LYS A 177 62.82 -43.87 13.19
CA LYS A 177 64.05 -44.62 13.42
C LYS A 177 64.10 -45.07 14.88
N VAL A 178 64.26 -46.38 15.05
CA VAL A 178 64.35 -47.02 16.36
C VAL A 178 65.63 -47.84 16.50
N SER A 179 66.00 -48.19 17.73
CA SER A 179 67.08 -49.14 17.98
C SER A 179 66.78 -50.51 17.33
N LYS A 180 67.81 -51.17 16.77
CA LYS A 180 67.67 -52.51 16.17
C LYS A 180 67.20 -53.59 17.15
N LYS A 181 67.41 -53.38 18.46
CA LYS A 181 66.89 -54.29 19.50
C LYS A 181 65.37 -54.16 19.63
N PHE A 182 64.84 -52.95 19.48
CA PHE A 182 63.41 -52.69 19.55
C PHE A 182 62.69 -53.17 18.28
N SER A 183 63.26 -52.96 17.09
CA SER A 183 62.62 -53.38 15.82
C SER A 183 62.33 -54.88 15.73
N LYS A 184 63.10 -55.74 16.43
CA LYS A 184 62.83 -57.18 16.52
C LYS A 184 61.56 -57.55 17.28
N LYS A 185 60.99 -56.62 18.04
CA LYS A 185 59.74 -56.81 18.81
C LYS A 185 58.50 -56.33 18.07
N VAL A 186 58.69 -55.77 16.88
CA VAL A 186 57.65 -55.14 16.07
C VAL A 186 57.55 -55.91 14.76
N LYS A 187 56.32 -56.15 14.31
CA LYS A 187 55.99 -56.73 13.00
C LYS A 187 55.04 -55.81 12.24
N ARG A 188 54.86 -56.10 10.95
CA ARG A 188 53.83 -55.46 10.13
C ARG A 188 52.45 -55.60 10.79
N ASP A 189 51.64 -54.55 10.67
CA ASP A 189 50.30 -54.39 11.24
C ASP A 189 50.23 -54.24 12.78
N ASP A 190 51.36 -54.28 13.49
CA ASP A 190 51.38 -53.86 14.91
C ASP A 190 51.00 -52.38 15.04
N ILE A 191 50.35 -52.02 16.15
CA ILE A 191 50.02 -50.64 16.49
C ILE A 191 51.03 -50.16 17.53
N LEU A 192 51.77 -49.11 17.22
CA LEU A 192 52.75 -48.51 18.10
C LEU A 192 52.20 -47.20 18.68
N VAL A 193 52.46 -46.94 19.96
CA VAL A 193 52.14 -45.65 20.59
C VAL A 193 53.43 -44.87 20.82
N LEU A 194 53.53 -43.71 20.19
CA LEU A 194 54.73 -42.87 20.21
C LEU A 194 54.52 -41.65 21.12
N PRO A 195 55.14 -41.58 22.30
CA PRO A 195 55.04 -40.41 23.17
C PRO A 195 55.82 -39.22 22.58
N SER A 196 55.35 -38.01 22.85
CA SER A 196 56.06 -36.75 22.57
C SER A 196 56.03 -35.81 23.78
N ALA A 197 56.83 -34.75 23.76
CA ALA A 197 56.79 -33.74 24.83
C ALA A 197 55.45 -33.00 24.88
N GLU A 198 54.80 -32.81 23.73
CA GLU A 198 53.50 -32.15 23.60
C GLU A 198 52.32 -33.10 23.86
N ASN A 199 52.53 -34.41 23.68
CA ASN A 199 51.53 -35.44 23.96
C ASN A 199 52.19 -36.65 24.67
N PRO A 200 52.22 -36.63 26.03
CA PRO A 200 52.82 -37.70 26.83
C PRO A 200 52.13 -39.05 26.69
N GLU A 201 50.81 -39.07 26.43
CA GLU A 201 50.01 -40.29 26.21
C GLU A 201 50.34 -40.96 24.87
N GLY A 202 50.85 -40.17 23.93
CA GLY A 202 51.42 -40.60 22.66
C GLY A 202 50.41 -40.76 21.51
N ARG A 203 50.97 -40.91 20.31
CA ARG A 203 50.26 -41.06 19.05
C ARG A 203 50.27 -42.52 18.60
N ALA A 204 49.09 -43.09 18.35
CA ALA A 204 48.97 -44.42 17.76
C ALA A 204 49.32 -44.38 16.26
N VAL A 205 50.15 -45.32 15.82
CA VAL A 205 50.54 -45.50 14.41
C VAL A 205 50.58 -46.98 14.08
N LYS A 206 50.23 -47.36 12.85
CA LYS A 206 50.22 -48.75 12.39
C LYS A 206 51.47 -49.03 11.55
N VAL A 207 52.12 -50.15 11.79
CA VAL A 207 53.35 -50.50 11.06
C VAL A 207 53.03 -50.98 9.66
N SER A 208 53.51 -50.26 8.64
CA SER A 208 53.36 -50.64 7.24
C SER A 208 54.55 -51.44 6.72
N GLU A 209 55.77 -50.99 7.04
CA GLU A 209 57.02 -51.61 6.58
C GLU A 209 58.16 -51.40 7.60
N ILE A 210 59.12 -52.32 7.64
CA ILE A 210 60.30 -52.23 8.50
C ILE A 210 61.57 -52.44 7.66
N ASP A 211 62.37 -51.39 7.53
CA ASP A 211 63.69 -51.44 6.91
C ASP A 211 64.80 -51.58 7.98
N ASN A 212 65.52 -52.70 7.94
CA ASN A 212 66.47 -53.08 8.97
C ASN A 212 67.91 -52.70 8.60
N GLY A 213 68.40 -51.60 9.18
CA GLY A 213 69.80 -51.17 9.07
C GLY A 213 70.76 -51.91 10.01
N PHE A 214 72.04 -51.48 10.00
CA PHE A 214 73.10 -52.12 10.79
C PHE A 214 72.96 -51.89 12.31
N ARG A 215 72.70 -50.63 12.74
CA ARG A 215 72.56 -50.22 14.16
C ARG A 215 71.16 -49.74 14.55
N THR A 216 70.42 -49.19 13.60
CA THR A 216 69.04 -48.72 13.72
C THR A 216 68.16 -49.42 12.68
N ALA A 217 66.85 -49.34 12.85
CA ALA A 217 65.87 -49.72 11.85
C ALA A 217 64.91 -48.55 11.61
N THR A 218 64.44 -48.39 10.38
CA THR A 218 63.40 -47.43 10.02
C THR A 218 62.07 -48.17 9.95
N ILE A 219 61.12 -47.77 10.77
CA ILE A 219 59.74 -48.27 10.74
C ILE A 219 58.91 -47.25 9.97
N TYR A 220 58.38 -47.66 8.83
CA TYR A 220 57.39 -46.88 8.11
C TYR A 220 56.02 -47.16 8.73
N VAL A 221 55.24 -46.11 8.89
CA VAL A 221 53.96 -46.17 9.59
C VAL A 221 52.85 -45.47 8.83
N THR A 222 51.64 -45.97 9.05
CA THR A 222 50.37 -45.40 8.60
C THR A 222 49.48 -45.11 9.81
N ARG A 223 48.29 -44.59 9.56
CA ARG A 223 47.27 -44.35 10.58
C ARG A 223 46.44 -45.64 10.82
N PRO A 224 46.26 -46.13 12.06
CA PRO A 224 45.33 -47.23 12.37
C PRO A 224 43.87 -46.75 12.30
N GLU A 225 42.93 -47.69 12.14
CA GLU A 225 41.49 -47.38 12.30
C GLU A 225 41.19 -47.13 13.78
N PHE A 226 40.20 -46.29 14.08
CA PHE A 226 39.84 -46.03 15.48
C PHE A 226 39.34 -47.29 16.18
N THR A 227 38.55 -48.11 15.48
CA THR A 227 38.05 -49.39 16.01
C THR A 227 39.16 -50.43 16.23
N GLU A 228 40.33 -50.30 15.59
CA GLU A 228 41.49 -51.19 15.84
C GLU A 228 42.12 -50.94 17.22
N LEU A 229 41.84 -49.81 17.88
CA LEU A 229 42.44 -49.45 19.16
C LEU A 229 41.79 -50.15 20.36
N PHE A 230 40.60 -50.74 20.17
CA PHE A 230 39.79 -51.23 21.28
C PHE A 230 39.29 -52.66 21.07
N ASN A 231 39.34 -53.47 22.13
CA ASN A 231 38.51 -54.67 22.24
C ASN A 231 37.09 -54.33 22.70
N LYS A 232 36.95 -53.31 23.56
CA LYS A 232 35.68 -52.75 24.03
C LYS A 232 35.86 -51.27 24.34
N LEU A 233 34.90 -50.45 23.91
CA LEU A 233 34.75 -49.06 24.29
C LEU A 233 33.26 -48.80 24.52
N ASP A 234 32.90 -48.45 25.75
CA ASP A 234 31.52 -48.13 26.15
C ASP A 234 31.51 -46.79 26.89
N ILE A 235 30.95 -45.76 26.27
CA ILE A 235 30.86 -44.40 26.80
C ILE A 235 29.40 -43.95 26.75
N TYR A 236 28.86 -43.50 27.88
CA TYR A 236 27.65 -42.68 27.95
C TYR A 236 27.91 -41.54 28.91
N LYS A 237 28.25 -40.36 28.38
CA LYS A 237 28.58 -39.21 29.22
C LYS A 237 28.38 -37.89 28.49
N THR A 238 28.01 -36.88 29.26
CA THR A 238 27.97 -35.49 28.83
C THR A 238 29.19 -34.74 29.36
N TYR A 239 29.95 -34.10 28.48
CA TYR A 239 31.13 -33.31 28.80
C TYR A 239 30.86 -31.82 28.60
N PRO A 240 30.98 -30.97 29.64
CA PRO A 240 30.84 -29.53 29.48
C PRO A 240 32.06 -28.92 28.78
N ILE A 241 31.83 -27.91 27.94
CA ILE A 241 32.87 -27.08 27.32
C ILE A 241 33.07 -25.84 28.18
N GLU A 242 34.28 -25.63 28.70
CA GLU A 242 34.61 -24.50 29.55
C GLU A 242 35.76 -23.70 28.91
N ALA A 243 35.85 -22.40 29.21
CA ALA A 243 36.93 -21.54 28.71
C ALA A 243 38.33 -22.11 28.99
N LYS A 244 38.53 -22.80 30.13
CA LYS A 244 39.81 -23.43 30.50
C LYS A 244 40.24 -24.57 29.54
N HIS A 245 39.31 -25.12 28.76
CA HIS A 245 39.58 -26.17 27.77
C HIS A 245 40.07 -25.59 26.44
N ILE A 246 40.11 -24.27 26.28
CA ILE A 246 40.34 -23.59 25.01
C ILE A 246 41.68 -22.85 25.05
N THR A 247 42.51 -23.11 24.05
CA THR A 247 43.76 -22.38 23.81
C THR A 247 43.60 -21.50 22.59
N VAL A 248 43.74 -20.18 22.75
CA VAL A 248 43.69 -19.21 21.64
C VAL A 248 44.89 -19.45 20.71
N THR A 249 44.63 -19.55 19.40
CA THR A 249 45.67 -19.82 18.40
C THR A 249 45.94 -18.65 17.45
N ALA A 250 44.99 -17.70 17.34
CA ALA A 250 45.17 -16.46 16.60
C ALA A 250 46.05 -15.44 17.36
N ALA A 251 46.99 -14.80 16.66
CA ALA A 251 47.90 -13.82 17.23
C ALA A 251 47.28 -12.41 17.25
N GLN A 252 47.14 -11.85 18.45
CA GLN A 252 46.59 -10.52 18.76
C GLN A 252 45.11 -10.34 18.36
N ASN A 253 44.35 -9.69 19.23
CA ASN A 253 42.96 -9.29 19.04
C ASN A 253 41.85 -10.37 19.10
N VAL A 254 42.15 -11.57 19.59
CA VAL A 254 41.13 -12.55 20.02
C VAL A 254 41.28 -12.81 21.51
N SER A 255 40.18 -12.78 22.28
CA SER A 255 40.17 -13.19 23.69
C SER A 255 39.03 -14.17 23.97
N ILE A 256 39.25 -15.06 24.94
CA ILE A 256 38.27 -16.06 25.40
C ILE A 256 38.16 -15.97 26.92
N GLU A 257 36.95 -15.76 27.42
CA GLU A 257 36.66 -15.53 28.84
C GLU A 257 35.50 -16.43 29.31
N GLY A 258 35.52 -16.89 30.56
CA GLY A 258 34.40 -17.65 31.14
C GLY A 258 33.22 -16.76 31.52
N ILE A 259 32.00 -17.25 31.30
CA ILE A 259 30.73 -16.63 31.67
C ILE A 259 30.15 -17.40 32.87
N THR A 260 29.92 -16.70 33.98
CA THR A 260 29.39 -17.31 35.22
C THR A 260 27.89 -17.13 35.41
N ALA A 261 27.31 -16.11 34.77
CA ALA A 261 25.88 -15.89 34.61
C ALA A 261 25.66 -14.95 33.42
N TYR A 262 24.84 -15.35 32.46
CA TYR A 262 24.38 -14.52 31.35
C TYR A 262 22.87 -14.63 31.24
N SER A 263 22.22 -13.49 31.14
CA SER A 263 20.81 -13.40 30.76
C SER A 263 20.80 -12.79 29.38
N PRO A 264 20.35 -13.52 28.34
CA PRO A 264 20.22 -12.95 27.01
C PRO A 264 19.35 -11.69 27.11
N ASN A 265 19.81 -10.59 26.50
CA ASN A 265 19.07 -9.33 26.47
C ASN A 265 17.84 -9.50 25.58
N THR A 266 16.73 -9.99 26.14
CA THR A 266 15.44 -9.98 25.45
C THR A 266 14.87 -8.56 25.46
N MET A 267 15.39 -7.67 24.62
CA MET A 267 14.67 -6.44 24.23
C MET A 267 13.72 -6.67 23.05
N ILE A 268 13.33 -7.92 22.80
CA ILE A 268 12.41 -8.32 21.73
C ILE A 268 11.12 -8.90 22.34
N ALA A 269 10.36 -8.04 23.01
CA ALA A 269 8.96 -8.31 23.33
C ALA A 269 8.01 -7.70 22.28
N SER A 270 8.51 -7.27 21.11
CA SER A 270 7.69 -6.49 20.17
C SER A 270 8.03 -6.59 18.67
N SER A 271 8.87 -7.52 18.20
CA SER A 271 8.89 -7.85 16.75
C SER A 271 8.14 -9.15 16.51
N ASN A 272 6.88 -8.98 16.09
CA ASN A 272 6.02 -10.07 15.63
C ASN A 272 6.74 -10.90 14.57
N SER A 273 7.02 -12.15 14.89
CA SER A 273 7.28 -13.19 13.90
C SER A 273 6.10 -13.22 12.91
N ALA A 274 6.42 -13.31 11.62
CA ALA A 274 5.45 -13.29 10.54
C ALA A 274 4.26 -14.26 10.79
N PRO A 275 3.00 -13.82 10.62
CA PRO A 275 1.80 -14.54 11.09
C PRO A 275 1.28 -15.61 10.11
N GLU A 276 2.14 -16.41 9.47
CA GLU A 276 1.69 -17.32 8.39
C GLU A 276 1.73 -18.84 8.67
N LYS A 277 2.03 -19.29 9.90
CA LYS A 277 1.81 -20.70 10.27
C LYS A 277 0.84 -20.81 11.43
N LYS A 278 -0.23 -21.59 11.25
CA LYS A 278 -0.99 -22.13 12.39
C LYS A 278 0.04 -22.79 13.32
N ASN A 279 0.20 -22.29 14.55
CA ASN A 279 1.20 -22.76 15.54
C ASN A 279 0.88 -24.17 16.09
N GLU A 280 0.68 -25.13 15.19
CA GLU A 280 0.45 -26.55 15.48
C GLU A 280 1.73 -27.21 16.00
N TYR A 281 1.59 -28.08 17.00
CA TYR A 281 2.71 -28.78 17.66
C TYR A 281 3.71 -27.84 18.36
N SER A 282 3.28 -26.65 18.79
CA SER A 282 4.15 -25.73 19.54
C SER A 282 4.43 -26.27 20.95
N VAL A 283 5.70 -26.24 21.37
CA VAL A 283 6.12 -26.60 22.73
C VAL A 283 6.17 -25.30 23.55
N PRO A 284 5.61 -25.23 24.77
CA PRO A 284 5.65 -24.02 25.58
C PRO A 284 7.11 -23.59 25.86
N THR A 285 7.44 -22.34 25.55
CA THR A 285 8.72 -21.72 25.89
C THR A 285 8.79 -21.47 27.40
N VAL A 286 9.78 -22.08 28.06
CA VAL A 286 10.03 -21.94 29.50
C VAL A 286 11.04 -20.82 29.75
N ASN A 287 10.84 -20.11 30.87
CA ASN A 287 11.57 -18.95 31.39
C ASN A 287 13.10 -18.94 31.23
N VAL A 288 13.62 -17.71 31.17
CA VAL A 288 15.03 -17.32 31.06
C VAL A 288 15.78 -17.62 32.37
N ASP A 289 16.34 -18.82 32.49
CA ASP A 289 17.35 -19.12 33.51
C ASP A 289 18.70 -18.49 33.13
N THR A 290 19.50 -18.06 34.11
CA THR A 290 20.86 -17.58 33.88
C THR A 290 21.75 -18.72 33.40
N LYS A 291 22.33 -18.61 32.20
CA LYS A 291 23.19 -19.63 31.60
C LYS A 291 24.68 -19.39 31.87
N LYS A 292 25.48 -20.44 31.88
CA LYS A 292 26.96 -20.38 32.03
C LYS A 292 27.63 -20.64 30.69
N GLY A 293 28.92 -20.35 30.55
CA GLY A 293 29.60 -20.65 29.28
C GLY A 293 30.91 -19.91 29.08
N PHE A 294 31.17 -19.49 27.84
CA PHE A 294 32.34 -18.69 27.50
C PHE A 294 32.05 -17.67 26.39
N LYS A 295 32.74 -16.53 26.45
CA LYS A 295 32.67 -15.44 25.48
C LYS A 295 33.94 -15.41 24.66
N VAL A 296 33.81 -15.31 23.34
CA VAL A 296 34.88 -15.06 22.40
C VAL A 296 34.75 -13.62 21.90
N THR A 297 35.75 -12.79 22.14
CA THR A 297 35.81 -11.41 21.62
C THR A 297 36.82 -11.35 20.48
N VAL A 298 36.43 -10.72 19.37
CA VAL A 298 37.29 -10.42 18.23
C VAL A 298 37.34 -8.90 18.04
N ASN A 299 38.53 -8.31 17.91
CA ASN A 299 38.71 -6.87 17.72
C ASN A 299 39.54 -6.60 16.45
N ASP A 300 39.03 -5.85 15.49
CA ASP A 300 39.68 -5.57 14.21
C ASP A 300 40.33 -6.84 13.60
N PHE A 301 39.66 -7.99 13.73
CA PHE A 301 40.24 -9.28 13.37
C PHE A 301 40.28 -9.41 11.86
N GLU A 302 41.50 -9.40 11.30
CA GLU A 302 41.72 -9.33 9.86
C GLU A 302 41.76 -10.72 9.22
N ILE A 303 40.77 -11.01 8.39
CA ILE A 303 40.71 -12.19 7.52
C ILE A 303 41.24 -11.76 6.15
N ALA A 304 42.50 -12.12 5.88
CA ALA A 304 43.16 -11.85 4.60
C ALA A 304 42.49 -12.66 3.47
N THR A 305 42.32 -12.04 2.30
CA THR A 305 41.75 -12.70 1.12
C THR A 305 42.60 -12.41 -0.12
N LYS A 306 42.36 -13.14 -1.21
CA LYS A 306 43.13 -12.98 -2.47
C LYS A 306 43.11 -11.56 -3.06
N LYS A 307 42.12 -10.72 -2.73
CA LYS A 307 41.94 -9.37 -3.32
C LYS A 307 41.72 -8.23 -2.29
N GLY A 308 41.90 -8.49 -0.99
CA GLY A 308 41.65 -7.50 0.08
C GLY A 308 41.62 -8.15 1.46
N SER A 309 41.10 -7.43 2.46
CA SER A 309 40.90 -7.99 3.80
C SER A 309 39.54 -7.62 4.39
N VAL A 310 39.01 -8.52 5.21
CA VAL A 310 37.78 -8.33 5.99
C VAL A 310 38.18 -8.16 7.44
N LEU A 311 37.75 -7.09 8.08
CA LEU A 311 37.86 -6.88 9.52
C LEU A 311 36.58 -7.32 10.18
N VAL A 312 36.70 -8.10 11.25
CA VAL A 312 35.57 -8.49 12.09
C VAL A 312 35.81 -8.00 13.52
N ASP A 313 34.83 -7.30 14.05
CA ASP A 313 34.75 -6.82 15.43
C ASP A 313 33.55 -7.45 16.10
N GLY A 314 33.60 -7.77 17.39
CA GLY A 314 32.42 -8.21 18.13
C GLY A 314 32.64 -9.31 19.14
N THR A 315 31.53 -9.88 19.60
CA THR A 315 31.48 -10.91 20.64
C THR A 315 30.62 -12.08 20.25
N MET A 316 31.02 -13.29 20.64
CA MET A 316 30.25 -14.52 20.52
C MET A 316 30.18 -15.19 21.89
N ASN A 317 29.00 -15.25 22.50
CA ASN A 317 28.74 -15.90 23.77
C ASN A 317 28.22 -17.33 23.52
N PHE A 318 28.98 -18.33 23.94
CA PHE A 318 28.59 -19.75 23.90
C PHE A 318 28.06 -20.14 25.27
N LEU A 319 26.77 -20.43 25.36
CA LEU A 319 26.00 -20.67 26.58
C LEU A 319 25.59 -22.14 26.70
N ASP A 320 25.71 -22.66 27.92
CA ASP A 320 25.61 -24.07 28.33
C ASP A 320 26.16 -25.08 27.28
N PRO A 321 27.40 -24.87 26.79
CA PRO A 321 27.93 -25.73 25.74
C PRO A 321 28.34 -27.10 26.31
N GLU A 322 27.76 -28.17 25.78
CA GLU A 322 27.98 -29.54 26.23
C GLU A 322 28.03 -30.54 25.06
N ILE A 323 28.64 -31.69 25.32
CA ILE A 323 28.82 -32.77 24.34
C ILE A 323 28.34 -34.08 24.95
N LEU A 324 27.30 -34.67 24.38
CA LEU A 324 26.87 -36.03 24.68
C LEU A 324 27.65 -37.01 23.79
N ALA A 325 28.47 -37.87 24.42
CA ALA A 325 29.09 -39.02 23.77
C ALA A 325 28.39 -40.31 24.23
N ASP A 326 27.75 -41.02 23.30
CA ASP A 326 27.12 -42.32 23.50
C ASP A 326 27.68 -43.34 22.50
N VAL A 327 28.75 -44.02 22.92
CA VAL A 327 29.56 -44.91 22.08
C VAL A 327 29.51 -46.32 22.66
N ASP A 328 29.24 -47.30 21.82
CA ASP A 328 29.43 -48.73 22.12
C ASP A 328 30.06 -49.40 20.90
N MET A 329 31.32 -49.81 21.07
CA MET A 329 32.07 -50.50 20.03
C MET A 329 32.98 -51.58 20.61
N GLY A 330 33.26 -52.57 19.77
CA GLY A 330 34.29 -53.57 20.00
C GLY A 330 35.23 -53.66 18.80
N PHE A 331 36.13 -54.64 18.83
CA PHE A 331 37.14 -54.82 17.78
C PHE A 331 36.49 -54.89 16.38
N LEU A 332 36.79 -53.90 15.53
CA LEU A 332 36.25 -53.72 14.16
C LEU A 332 34.71 -53.66 14.06
N LYS A 333 33.99 -53.46 15.18
CA LYS A 333 32.52 -53.45 15.21
C LYS A 333 31.99 -52.26 15.98
N ILE A 334 31.27 -51.39 15.29
CA ILE A 334 30.55 -50.27 15.89
C ILE A 334 29.08 -50.70 16.08
N ASN A 335 28.62 -50.82 17.34
CA ASN A 335 27.21 -51.07 17.64
C ASN A 335 26.44 -49.74 17.69
N ARG A 336 27.06 -48.73 18.31
CA ARG A 336 26.49 -47.40 18.52
C ARG A 336 27.58 -46.34 18.51
N PHE A 337 27.32 -45.23 17.84
CA PHE A 337 28.13 -44.02 17.96
C PHE A 337 27.21 -42.81 17.80
N ASN A 338 26.65 -42.33 18.91
CA ASN A 338 25.93 -41.06 18.92
C ASN A 338 26.84 -39.99 19.52
N PHE A 339 26.96 -38.87 18.83
CA PHE A 339 27.82 -37.76 19.26
C PHE A 339 27.11 -36.47 18.95
N VAL A 340 26.70 -35.76 20.00
CA VAL A 340 25.84 -34.57 19.89
C VAL A 340 26.39 -33.43 20.72
N GLN A 341 26.61 -32.30 20.05
CA GLN A 341 26.87 -31.01 20.68
C GLN A 341 25.54 -30.28 20.94
N LYS A 342 25.42 -29.66 22.10
CA LYS A 342 24.34 -28.73 22.45
C LYS A 342 24.96 -27.44 22.95
N MET A 343 24.54 -26.31 22.41
CA MET A 343 24.95 -24.98 22.88
C MET A 343 23.97 -23.93 22.39
N GLN A 344 23.83 -22.83 23.13
CA GLN A 344 23.23 -21.61 22.61
C GLN A 344 24.36 -20.63 22.28
N VAL A 345 24.28 -19.95 21.16
CA VAL A 345 25.30 -19.01 20.70
C VAL A 345 24.64 -17.67 20.43
N ASP A 346 25.08 -16.65 21.15
CA ASP A 346 24.65 -15.26 20.98
C ASP A 346 25.83 -14.45 20.40
N GLN A 347 25.65 -13.88 19.21
CA GLN A 347 26.70 -13.29 18.39
C GLN A 347 26.35 -11.84 18.05
N ASP A 348 27.21 -10.91 18.44
CA ASP A 348 27.17 -9.52 18.00
C ASP A 348 28.45 -9.23 17.20
N LEU A 349 28.35 -9.24 15.87
CA LEU A 349 29.50 -9.10 14.96
C LEU A 349 29.34 -7.91 14.01
N THR A 350 30.33 -7.04 13.97
CA THR A 350 30.49 -5.99 12.97
C THR A 350 31.54 -6.42 11.94
N VAL A 351 31.17 -6.39 10.67
CA VAL A 351 32.01 -6.80 9.55
C VAL A 351 32.30 -5.58 8.68
N ARG A 352 33.57 -5.24 8.52
CA ARG A 352 34.06 -4.13 7.69
C ARG A 352 34.99 -4.67 6.62
N ILE A 353 34.86 -4.21 5.39
CA ILE A 353 35.72 -4.67 4.29
C ILE A 353 36.64 -3.54 3.88
N LYS A 354 37.95 -3.83 3.81
CA LYS A 354 38.94 -2.89 3.29
C LYS A 354 39.14 -3.15 1.80
N GLY A 355 38.43 -2.37 0.97
CA GLY A 355 38.64 -2.34 -0.48
C GLY A 355 39.91 -1.60 -0.88
N SER A 356 40.56 -2.05 -1.96
CA SER A 356 41.65 -1.30 -2.59
C SER A 356 41.05 -0.11 -3.37
N LYS A 357 41.10 1.09 -2.77
CA LYS A 357 40.82 2.42 -3.36
C LYS A 357 40.11 2.40 -4.73
N PHE A 358 38.78 2.48 -4.74
CA PHE A 358 38.04 2.85 -5.93
C PHE A 358 38.57 4.20 -6.46
N LYS A 359 38.96 4.27 -7.73
CA LYS A 359 39.33 5.53 -8.38
C LYS A 359 38.13 6.48 -8.28
N LYS A 360 38.25 7.54 -7.49
CA LYS A 360 37.33 8.69 -7.49
C LYS A 360 37.24 9.25 -8.91
N THR A 361 36.23 8.87 -9.69
CA THR A 361 35.83 9.63 -10.87
C THR A 361 35.01 10.81 -10.36
N GLY A 362 35.72 11.89 -10.01
CA GLY A 362 35.09 13.17 -9.77
C GLY A 362 34.50 13.72 -11.07
N LYS A 363 33.17 13.79 -11.14
CA LYS A 363 32.47 14.83 -11.90
C LYS A 363 31.33 15.37 -11.04
N LYS A 364 31.21 16.70 -11.08
CA LYS A 364 30.37 17.55 -10.24
C LYS A 364 28.90 17.16 -10.29
N ALA A 365 28.27 17.24 -9.13
CA ALA A 365 26.82 17.16 -8.92
C ALA A 365 26.06 18.28 -9.65
N TRP A 366 24.81 17.99 -9.98
CA TRP A 366 23.75 18.83 -10.56
C TRP A 366 23.75 18.98 -12.09
N GLY A 367 23.45 17.86 -12.76
CA GLY A 367 22.92 17.81 -14.11
C GLY A 367 22.23 16.47 -14.30
N MET A 368 20.90 16.47 -14.47
CA MET A 368 20.12 15.30 -14.87
C MET A 368 20.52 14.93 -16.29
N ASP A 369 21.60 14.16 -16.46
CA ASP A 369 21.89 13.46 -17.70
C ASP A 369 21.70 11.96 -17.47
N ASN A 370 20.95 11.35 -18.38
CA ASN A 370 20.50 9.94 -18.45
C ASN A 370 21.65 8.94 -18.67
N ASP A 371 22.84 9.22 -18.15
CA ASP A 371 23.98 8.34 -18.29
C ASP A 371 23.94 7.34 -17.13
N GLY A 372 23.29 6.22 -17.43
CA GLY A 372 23.13 5.09 -16.53
C GLY A 372 24.42 4.73 -15.82
N VAL A 373 24.27 4.16 -14.61
CA VAL A 373 25.35 3.46 -13.91
C VAL A 373 26.02 2.54 -14.93
N GLY A 374 27.22 2.93 -15.35
CA GLY A 374 27.97 2.25 -16.39
C GLY A 374 28.03 0.77 -16.04
N LYS A 375 27.89 -0.08 -17.07
CA LYS A 375 28.22 -1.50 -17.05
C LYS A 375 29.74 -1.69 -16.88
N ASP A 376 30.36 -0.99 -15.94
CA ASP A 376 31.77 -1.08 -15.66
C ASP A 376 31.97 -2.27 -14.71
N ASN A 377 32.51 -3.34 -15.30
CA ASN A 377 33.07 -4.56 -14.70
C ASN A 377 32.97 -4.64 -13.17
N LYS A 378 31.93 -5.33 -12.69
CA LYS A 378 31.87 -5.84 -11.31
C LYS A 378 33.02 -6.82 -11.12
N GLU A 379 34.15 -6.36 -10.58
CA GLU A 379 35.19 -7.26 -10.09
C GLU A 379 34.70 -7.89 -8.78
N GLU A 380 34.16 -9.11 -8.86
CA GLU A 380 33.78 -9.88 -7.68
C GLU A 380 35.04 -10.30 -6.89
N ILE A 381 35.01 -10.01 -5.58
CA ILE A 381 35.94 -10.60 -4.61
C ILE A 381 35.29 -11.85 -4.04
N LEU A 382 35.79 -13.02 -4.42
CA LEU A 382 35.42 -14.29 -3.80
C LEU A 382 36.14 -14.41 -2.44
N LEU A 383 35.39 -14.19 -1.37
CA LEU A 383 35.84 -14.49 -0.01
C LEU A 383 35.52 -15.97 0.25
N THR A 384 36.49 -16.82 0.55
CA THR A 384 36.25 -18.16 1.10
C THR A 384 37.44 -18.53 1.97
N GLU A 385 37.44 -18.10 3.23
CA GLU A 385 38.45 -18.51 4.22
C GLU A 385 37.81 -18.75 5.60
N LYS A 386 38.27 -19.80 6.28
CA LYS A 386 38.00 -20.08 7.70
C LYS A 386 39.23 -19.62 8.48
N ALA A 387 39.05 -18.73 9.44
CA ALA A 387 40.10 -18.29 10.35
C ALA A 387 40.01 -19.06 11.67
N GLU A 388 41.11 -19.67 12.10
CA GLU A 388 41.18 -20.41 13.36
C GLU A 388 41.25 -19.43 14.54
N LEU A 389 40.30 -19.51 15.48
CA LEU A 389 40.26 -18.67 16.68
C LEU A 389 40.90 -19.37 17.90
N GLY A 390 40.67 -20.68 18.05
CA GLY A 390 41.23 -21.44 19.16
C GLY A 390 41.01 -22.95 19.05
N LYS A 391 41.84 -23.71 19.76
CA LYS A 391 41.79 -25.17 19.87
C LYS A 391 41.22 -25.59 21.21
N MET A 392 40.31 -26.56 21.18
CA MET A 392 39.64 -27.13 22.35
C MET A 392 40.21 -28.52 22.65
N ILE A 393 40.58 -28.76 23.91
CA ILE A 393 40.97 -30.08 24.42
C ILE A 393 40.24 -30.30 25.73
N ILE A 394 39.22 -31.15 25.70
CA ILE A 394 38.44 -31.50 26.89
C ILE A 394 38.97 -32.86 27.39
N PRO A 395 39.57 -32.90 28.60
CA PRO A 395 40.09 -34.13 29.16
C PRO A 395 38.94 -35.05 29.59
N THR A 396 39.14 -36.36 29.44
CA THR A 396 38.30 -37.38 30.07
C THR A 396 39.05 -38.04 31.23
N PRO A 397 38.38 -38.78 32.13
CA PRO A 397 39.05 -39.59 33.14
C PRO A 397 39.94 -40.70 32.56
N ILE A 398 39.76 -41.04 31.27
CA ILE A 398 40.52 -42.06 30.57
C ILE A 398 41.78 -41.44 29.93
N ALA A 399 42.95 -41.92 30.34
CA ALA A 399 44.22 -41.49 29.79
C ALA A 399 44.29 -41.72 28.26
N GLY A 400 44.69 -40.70 27.51
CA GLY A 400 44.78 -40.74 26.04
C GLY A 400 43.46 -40.48 25.31
N LEU A 401 42.31 -40.45 26.01
CA LEU A 401 40.98 -40.14 25.44
C LEU A 401 40.63 -38.66 25.68
N PHE A 402 40.32 -37.95 24.61
CA PHE A 402 40.00 -36.53 24.62
C PHE A 402 38.87 -36.21 23.67
N VAL A 403 38.02 -35.26 24.04
CA VAL A 403 37.21 -34.55 23.05
C VAL A 403 38.03 -33.36 22.55
N LYS A 404 38.38 -33.38 21.26
CA LYS A 404 39.19 -32.34 20.62
C LYS A 404 38.35 -31.54 19.67
N GLY A 405 38.69 -30.26 19.52
CA GLY A 405 38.04 -29.44 18.53
C GLY A 405 38.75 -28.15 18.20
N THR A 406 38.15 -27.41 17.28
CA THR A 406 38.66 -26.12 16.84
C THR A 406 37.50 -25.17 16.58
N ILE A 407 37.64 -23.93 17.05
CA ILE A 407 36.72 -22.83 16.81
C ILE A 407 37.25 -22.05 15.61
N TYR A 408 36.40 -21.85 14.60
CA TYR A 408 36.72 -20.98 13.46
C TYR A 408 35.70 -19.86 13.32
N LEU A 409 36.13 -18.76 12.69
CA LEU A 409 35.27 -17.74 12.12
C LEU A 409 35.45 -17.76 10.61
N GLY A 410 34.38 -17.97 9.86
CA GLY A 410 34.46 -17.97 8.40
C GLY A 410 33.67 -16.84 7.78
N VAL A 411 34.20 -16.28 6.70
CA VAL A 411 33.53 -15.30 5.85
C VAL A 411 33.51 -15.81 4.42
N LYS A 412 32.33 -15.92 3.81
CA LYS A 412 32.18 -16.33 2.40
C LYS A 412 31.23 -15.43 1.62
N GLY A 413 31.63 -14.93 0.46
CA GLY A 413 30.71 -14.22 -0.42
C GLY A 413 31.37 -13.34 -1.49
N THR A 414 30.55 -12.57 -2.19
CA THR A 414 30.93 -11.70 -3.33
C THR A 414 30.59 -10.27 -3.02
N ILE A 415 31.57 -9.37 -3.12
CA ILE A 415 31.39 -7.98 -2.71
C ILE A 415 31.97 -7.03 -3.74
N SER A 416 31.25 -5.94 -3.99
CA SER A 416 31.67 -4.79 -4.79
C SER A 416 31.38 -3.49 -4.04
N GLY A 417 32.35 -2.58 -3.92
CA GLY A 417 32.23 -1.32 -3.16
C GLY A 417 32.89 -1.34 -1.77
N ASP A 418 32.53 -0.39 -0.90
CA ASP A 418 33.04 -0.26 0.48
C ASP A 418 31.90 -0.36 1.53
N PRO A 419 31.18 -1.50 1.64
CA PRO A 419 30.10 -1.67 2.62
C PRO A 419 30.60 -2.00 4.03
N VAL A 420 29.87 -1.54 5.05
CA VAL A 420 29.96 -1.93 6.47
C VAL A 420 28.67 -2.64 6.85
N ALA A 421 28.75 -3.83 7.42
CA ALA A 421 27.59 -4.59 7.90
C ALA A 421 27.73 -4.85 9.40
N VAL A 422 26.67 -4.59 10.17
CA VAL A 422 26.54 -4.96 11.57
C VAL A 422 25.49 -6.06 11.65
N ILE A 423 25.84 -7.17 12.30
CA ILE A 423 25.08 -8.40 12.36
C ILE A 423 24.94 -8.81 13.83
N SER A 424 23.71 -8.95 14.33
CA SER A 424 23.41 -9.49 15.66
C SER A 424 22.55 -10.74 15.51
N VAL A 425 22.94 -11.86 16.13
CA VAL A 425 22.35 -13.19 15.91
C VAL A 425 22.32 -13.98 17.20
N GLU A 426 21.14 -14.46 17.58
CA GLU A 426 20.97 -15.47 18.60
C GLU A 426 20.61 -16.82 17.94
N VAL A 427 21.33 -17.87 18.31
CA VAL A 427 21.18 -19.21 17.75
C VAL A 427 21.12 -20.25 18.88
N ASP A 428 19.99 -20.93 19.04
CA ASP A 428 19.97 -22.20 19.78
C ASP A 428 20.45 -23.31 18.84
N ASP A 429 21.56 -23.98 19.16
CA ASP A 429 22.20 -24.96 18.27
C ASP A 429 22.34 -26.35 18.93
N GLN A 430 21.71 -27.35 18.32
CA GLN A 430 21.94 -28.75 18.63
C GLN A 430 22.33 -29.49 17.34
N ASN A 431 23.59 -29.91 17.26
CA ASN A 431 24.11 -30.65 16.10
C ASN A 431 24.76 -31.96 16.51
N GLY A 432 24.77 -32.94 15.63
CA GLY A 432 25.48 -34.18 15.87
C GLY A 432 25.01 -35.29 14.96
N PHE A 433 25.25 -36.52 15.37
CA PHE A 433 24.78 -37.68 14.63
C PHE A 433 24.42 -38.83 15.56
N VAL A 434 23.56 -39.71 15.05
CA VAL A 434 23.23 -41.00 15.63
C VAL A 434 23.66 -42.07 14.64
N TYR A 435 24.61 -42.91 15.03
CA TYR A 435 24.98 -44.12 14.29
C TYR A 435 24.43 -45.35 15.02
N GLN A 436 23.41 -45.99 14.43
CA GLN A 436 22.82 -47.23 14.94
C GLN A 436 22.43 -48.13 13.76
N LYS A 437 22.56 -49.46 13.92
CA LYS A 437 22.17 -50.44 12.88
C LYS A 437 22.83 -50.23 11.50
N LYS A 438 24.04 -49.66 11.46
CA LYS A 438 24.77 -49.26 10.24
C LYS A 438 24.14 -48.11 9.44
N GLU A 439 23.18 -47.41 10.04
CA GLU A 439 22.63 -46.16 9.50
C GLU A 439 23.16 -44.99 10.32
N THR A 440 23.55 -43.92 9.63
CA THR A 440 23.93 -42.65 10.25
C THR A 440 22.82 -41.65 9.98
N THR A 441 22.19 -41.16 11.04
CA THR A 441 21.22 -40.07 10.94
C THR A 441 21.83 -38.79 11.48
N PRO A 442 22.02 -37.75 10.65
CA PRO A 442 22.43 -36.44 11.13
C PRO A 442 21.34 -35.80 12.00
N ILE A 443 21.73 -35.11 13.07
CA ILE A 443 20.86 -34.33 13.94
C ILE A 443 21.24 -32.86 13.77
N SER A 444 20.26 -32.03 13.43
CA SER A 444 20.42 -30.58 13.44
C SER A 444 19.08 -29.94 13.82
N LYS A 445 19.02 -29.36 15.02
CA LYS A 445 17.88 -28.60 15.52
C LYS A 445 18.36 -27.20 15.84
N ARG A 446 17.80 -26.20 15.16
CA ARG A 446 18.21 -24.80 15.31
C ARG A 446 17.04 -23.84 15.34
N ILE A 447 17.09 -22.88 16.25
CA ILE A 447 16.17 -21.75 16.33
C ILE A 447 17.04 -20.49 16.18
N PHE A 448 16.64 -19.59 15.29
CA PHE A 448 17.37 -18.36 14.99
C PHE A 448 16.51 -17.15 15.35
N ASP A 449 17.10 -16.17 16.02
CA ASP A 449 16.60 -14.81 16.16
C ASP A 449 17.72 -13.84 15.74
N PHE A 450 17.44 -12.78 14.98
CA PHE A 450 18.50 -11.93 14.43
C PHE A 450 18.07 -10.50 14.11
N ASP A 451 19.05 -9.58 14.14
CA ASP A 451 18.97 -8.18 13.71
C ASP A 451 20.17 -7.84 12.81
N PHE A 452 19.99 -6.87 11.90
CA PHE A 452 20.98 -6.52 10.89
C PHE A 452 20.90 -5.07 10.46
N THR A 453 22.05 -4.44 10.32
CA THR A 453 22.20 -3.11 9.74
C THR A 453 23.30 -3.12 8.68
N ALA A 454 22.98 -2.71 7.46
CA ALA A 454 23.97 -2.49 6.40
C ALA A 454 24.13 -1.00 6.10
N LEU A 455 25.37 -0.56 5.92
CA LEU A 455 25.77 0.81 5.60
C LEU A 455 26.77 0.79 4.43
N GLY A 456 26.75 1.79 3.54
CA GLY A 456 27.74 1.96 2.47
C GLY A 456 27.23 1.65 1.05
N LYS A 457 28.09 1.90 0.05
CA LYS A 457 27.76 1.78 -1.39
C LYS A 457 28.29 0.46 -1.95
N GLY A 458 27.41 -0.42 -2.42
CA GLY A 458 27.82 -1.69 -3.00
C GLY A 458 26.75 -2.78 -3.06
N GLU A 459 27.12 -3.89 -3.67
CA GLU A 459 26.45 -5.18 -3.52
C GLU A 459 27.35 -6.07 -2.68
N ALA A 460 26.83 -6.59 -1.58
CA ALA A 460 27.54 -7.49 -0.69
C ALA A 460 26.69 -8.74 -0.46
N GLU A 461 27.21 -9.89 -0.87
CA GLU A 461 26.82 -11.18 -0.33
C GLU A 461 27.91 -11.58 0.67
N ALA A 462 27.54 -11.85 1.92
CA ALA A 462 28.46 -12.33 2.95
C ALA A 462 27.80 -13.39 3.82
N LYS A 463 28.51 -14.49 4.02
CA LYS A 463 28.20 -15.55 4.97
C LYS A 463 29.18 -15.43 6.11
N VAL A 464 28.70 -15.13 7.31
CA VAL A 464 29.54 -14.98 8.50
C VAL A 464 28.99 -15.86 9.60
N GLY A 465 29.87 -16.59 10.29
CA GLY A 465 29.45 -17.44 11.39
C GLY A 465 30.60 -18.19 12.03
N ALA A 466 30.31 -18.69 13.23
CA ALA A 466 31.21 -19.56 13.97
C ALA A 466 31.12 -21.00 13.44
N PHE A 467 32.26 -21.67 13.44
CA PHE A 467 32.37 -23.11 13.23
C PHE A 467 32.95 -23.74 14.48
N ALA A 468 32.39 -24.88 14.88
CA ALA A 468 33.04 -25.77 15.84
C ALA A 468 33.17 -27.15 15.19
N GLY A 469 34.43 -27.59 15.00
CA GLY A 469 34.72 -29.00 14.74
C GLY A 469 34.98 -29.68 16.06
N LEU A 470 34.22 -30.73 16.40
CA LEU A 470 34.37 -31.50 17.63
C LEU A 470 34.46 -32.99 17.28
N GLY A 471 35.41 -33.69 17.89
CA GLY A 471 35.57 -35.12 17.67
C GLY A 471 36.11 -35.85 18.90
N LEU A 472 35.65 -37.09 19.07
CA LEU A 472 36.21 -38.01 20.05
C LEU A 472 37.52 -38.58 19.50
N SER A 473 38.59 -38.44 20.28
CA SER A 473 39.93 -38.88 19.88
C SER A 473 40.59 -39.73 20.96
N TYR A 474 41.31 -40.77 20.54
CA TYR A 474 42.10 -41.63 21.42
C TYR A 474 43.49 -41.81 20.81
N LEU A 475 44.55 -41.51 21.58
CA LEU A 475 45.95 -41.59 21.12
C LEU A 475 46.18 -40.86 19.78
N GLU A 476 45.59 -39.66 19.66
CA GLU A 476 45.56 -38.80 18.44
C GLU A 476 44.80 -39.35 17.22
N ILE A 477 44.11 -40.48 17.36
CA ILE A 477 43.22 -41.01 16.32
C ILE A 477 41.81 -40.51 16.60
N ILE A 478 41.26 -39.74 15.66
CA ILE A 478 39.86 -39.29 15.72
C ILE A 478 38.97 -40.45 15.25
N GLY A 479 38.04 -40.87 16.11
CA GLY A 479 37.11 -41.96 15.84
C GLY A 479 35.78 -41.53 15.25
N GLY A 480 35.32 -40.35 15.62
CA GLY A 480 34.13 -39.77 15.04
C GLY A 480 33.95 -38.35 15.53
N GLY A 481 33.37 -37.51 14.69
CA GLY A 481 33.21 -36.10 14.99
C GLY A 481 32.21 -35.42 14.08
N VAL A 482 31.77 -34.26 14.57
CA VAL A 482 30.87 -33.36 13.87
C VAL A 482 31.62 -32.06 13.60
N GLU A 483 31.55 -31.58 12.38
CA GLU A 483 31.94 -30.22 12.04
C GLU A 483 30.67 -29.46 11.67
N GLY A 484 30.20 -28.63 12.60
CA GLY A 484 29.01 -27.80 12.41
C GLY A 484 29.39 -26.38 12.01
N PHE A 485 28.73 -25.86 10.98
CA PHE A 485 28.68 -24.44 10.67
C PHE A 485 27.31 -23.89 11.04
N GLY A 486 27.28 -22.85 11.86
CA GLY A 486 26.12 -22.00 12.07
C GLY A 486 26.49 -20.57 11.76
N GLY A 487 25.81 -19.97 10.78
CA GLY A 487 26.04 -18.59 10.41
C GLY A 487 24.83 -17.97 9.73
N LEU A 488 24.99 -16.73 9.34
CA LEU A 488 24.01 -16.02 8.52
C LEU A 488 24.58 -15.81 7.12
N LYS A 489 23.73 -16.01 6.12
CA LYS A 489 23.92 -15.49 4.77
C LYS A 489 23.16 -14.16 4.68
N GLY A 490 23.89 -13.05 4.59
CA GLY A 490 23.35 -11.75 4.25
C GLY A 490 23.60 -11.42 2.78
N GLU A 491 22.56 -10.94 2.11
CA GLU A 491 22.62 -10.29 0.80
C GLU A 491 22.14 -8.84 1.02
N ALA A 492 22.98 -7.86 0.74
CA ALA A 492 22.63 -6.44 0.86
C ALA A 492 22.94 -5.71 -0.45
N LYS A 493 21.96 -4.91 -0.89
CA LYS A 493 22.06 -4.04 -2.07
C LYS A 493 21.63 -2.64 -1.68
N ALA A 494 22.46 -1.64 -1.94
CA ALA A 494 22.14 -0.25 -1.65
C ALA A 494 22.40 0.64 -2.88
N ALA A 495 21.51 1.61 -3.12
CA ALA A 495 21.67 2.60 -4.18
C ALA A 495 21.61 4.05 -3.62
N ILE A 496 22.71 4.79 -3.89
CA ILE A 496 22.99 6.26 -3.82
C ILE A 496 22.80 6.94 -2.43
N GLY A 497 23.68 7.82 -1.90
CA GLY A 497 25.03 8.27 -2.22
C GLY A 497 25.40 9.57 -1.47
N GLY A 498 26.34 9.49 -0.52
CA GLY A 498 27.11 10.61 0.02
C GLY A 498 28.12 10.15 1.09
N ASP A 499 28.97 11.06 1.58
CA ASP A 499 30.10 10.73 2.46
C ASP A 499 29.62 10.08 3.77
N ILE A 500 30.37 9.10 4.30
CA ILE A 500 30.05 8.39 5.57
C ILE A 500 29.82 9.39 6.71
N ASP A 501 30.50 10.52 6.64
CA ASP A 501 30.46 11.57 7.64
C ASP A 501 29.35 12.61 7.42
N ASP A 502 28.65 12.64 6.25
CA ASP A 502 27.82 13.79 5.89
C ASP A 502 26.58 13.58 4.98
N LEU A 503 26.14 12.37 4.56
CA LEU A 503 24.93 12.30 3.68
C LEU A 503 24.06 11.04 3.75
N ALA A 504 22.76 11.34 3.64
CA ALA A 504 21.61 10.46 3.64
C ALA A 504 21.51 9.56 2.38
N PHE A 505 20.94 8.38 2.61
CA PHE A 505 20.65 7.28 1.70
C PHE A 505 19.38 7.53 0.87
N THR A 506 19.19 6.84 -0.27
CA THR A 506 17.89 6.88 -1.00
C THR A 506 17.14 5.54 -1.09
N CYS A 507 17.80 4.38 -1.11
CA CYS A 507 17.13 3.08 -0.84
C CYS A 507 18.14 1.92 -0.61
N ALA A 508 17.75 0.92 0.19
CA ALA A 508 18.50 -0.32 0.40
C ALA A 508 17.54 -1.51 0.51
N GLU A 509 17.94 -2.66 -0.01
CA GLU A 509 17.31 -3.96 0.21
C GLU A 509 18.33 -4.88 0.87
N ALA A 510 17.97 -5.44 2.01
CA ALA A 510 18.72 -6.50 2.66
C ALA A 510 17.87 -7.76 2.76
N LYS A 511 18.51 -8.91 2.56
CA LYS A 511 17.93 -10.24 2.70
C LYS A 511 18.87 -11.07 3.55
N LEU A 512 18.32 -11.64 4.61
CA LEU A 512 19.06 -12.48 5.53
C LEU A 512 18.47 -13.88 5.52
N GLN A 513 19.35 -14.86 5.49
CA GLN A 513 18.99 -16.26 5.49
C GLN A 513 19.93 -16.97 6.45
N PRO A 514 19.43 -17.56 7.54
CA PRO A 514 20.24 -18.45 8.35
C PRO A 514 20.79 -19.57 7.45
N VAL A 515 22.06 -19.89 7.63
CA VAL A 515 22.73 -20.94 6.88
C VAL A 515 23.38 -21.92 7.85
N ALA A 516 23.13 -23.20 7.57
CA ALA A 516 23.65 -24.31 8.35
C ALA A 516 24.31 -25.28 7.39
N SER A 517 25.50 -25.75 7.73
CA SER A 517 26.05 -26.98 7.16
C SER A 517 26.63 -27.82 8.27
N MET A 518 26.68 -29.13 8.05
CA MET A 518 27.28 -30.05 8.98
C MET A 518 27.95 -31.18 8.20
N ASN A 519 29.19 -31.46 8.57
CA ASN A 519 29.93 -32.62 8.11
C ASN A 519 30.01 -33.62 9.26
N VAL A 520 29.62 -34.86 9.01
CA VAL A 520 29.78 -35.96 9.97
C VAL A 520 30.84 -36.90 9.44
N VAL A 521 31.81 -37.21 10.29
CA VAL A 521 32.88 -38.17 9.98
C VAL A 521 32.84 -39.27 11.03
N VAL A 522 32.73 -40.53 10.58
CA VAL A 522 32.84 -41.71 11.44
C VAL A 522 33.96 -42.58 10.89
N ASP A 523 34.98 -42.78 11.71
CA ASP A 523 36.22 -43.54 11.53
C ASP A 523 37.04 -43.18 10.27
N THR A 524 38.33 -42.88 10.47
CA THR A 524 39.21 -42.33 9.42
C THR A 524 40.49 -43.14 9.32
N VAL A 525 40.73 -43.76 8.16
CA VAL A 525 41.86 -44.65 7.88
C VAL A 525 42.71 -44.03 6.77
N GLY A 526 43.78 -43.33 7.14
CA GLY A 526 44.55 -42.53 6.16
C GLY A 526 43.70 -41.39 5.57
N ASP A 527 43.66 -41.27 4.23
CA ASP A 527 42.77 -40.34 3.49
C ASP A 527 41.35 -40.92 3.26
N ILE A 528 41.10 -42.15 3.70
CA ILE A 528 39.83 -42.86 3.51
C ILE A 528 38.90 -42.51 4.67
N ARG A 529 37.78 -41.85 4.35
CA ARG A 529 36.66 -41.57 5.27
C ARG A 529 35.64 -42.69 5.09
N LEU A 530 35.39 -43.50 6.13
CA LEU A 530 34.45 -44.62 6.04
C LEU A 530 33.01 -44.15 5.78
N LEU A 531 32.67 -42.96 6.28
CA LEU A 531 31.44 -42.25 5.94
C LEU A 531 31.66 -40.73 6.09
N GLU A 532 31.32 -39.97 5.05
CA GLU A 532 31.24 -38.52 5.08
C GLU A 532 29.84 -38.09 4.61
N ILE A 533 29.04 -37.60 5.55
CA ILE A 533 27.74 -37.00 5.23
C ILE A 533 27.92 -35.49 5.24
N GLN A 534 27.64 -34.85 4.11
CA GLN A 534 27.62 -33.41 3.99
C GLN A 534 26.16 -32.95 3.92
N LEU A 535 25.69 -32.20 4.90
CA LEU A 535 24.39 -31.55 4.79
C LEU A 535 24.47 -30.37 3.82
N ALA A 536 23.58 -30.35 2.82
CA ALA A 536 23.43 -29.22 1.93
C ALA A 536 23.11 -27.95 2.73
N GLU A 537 23.56 -26.79 2.25
CA GLU A 537 23.27 -25.52 2.92
C GLU A 537 21.75 -25.29 3.00
N LYS A 538 21.17 -25.35 4.20
CA LYS A 538 19.75 -24.96 4.39
C LYS A 538 19.65 -23.45 4.52
N LEU A 539 18.86 -22.82 3.65
CA LEU A 539 18.44 -21.43 3.81
C LEU A 539 17.08 -21.40 4.52
N PHE A 540 17.04 -20.92 5.75
CA PHE A 540 15.80 -20.83 6.52
C PHE A 540 14.99 -19.58 6.09
N LYS A 541 13.65 -19.67 6.07
CA LYS A 541 12.73 -18.53 5.94
C LYS A 541 12.34 -18.10 7.36
N PRO A 542 12.43 -16.81 7.72
CA PRO A 542 11.94 -15.71 6.89
C PRO A 542 13.05 -14.90 6.23
N VAL A 543 12.81 -14.56 4.97
CA VAL A 543 13.43 -13.39 4.35
C VAL A 543 12.80 -12.19 5.04
N LEU A 544 13.59 -11.40 5.79
CA LEU A 544 13.17 -10.09 6.26
C LEU A 544 13.62 -9.08 5.20
N PRO A 545 12.75 -8.67 4.26
CA PRO A 545 13.08 -7.57 3.38
C PRO A 545 13.10 -6.28 4.22
N PHE A 546 14.22 -5.58 4.22
CA PHE A 546 14.33 -4.25 4.82
C PHE A 546 14.26 -3.21 3.71
N GLY A 547 13.23 -2.34 3.74
CA GLY A 547 13.04 -1.24 2.79
C GLY A 547 12.41 -1.65 1.46
N SER A 548 11.67 -0.72 0.84
CA SER A 548 11.21 -0.82 -0.54
C SER A 548 12.04 0.12 -1.41
N CYS A 549 12.71 -0.43 -2.42
CA CYS A 549 13.37 0.36 -3.46
C CYS A 549 12.41 0.75 -4.59
N GLU A 550 11.13 0.40 -4.48
CA GLU A 550 10.08 0.80 -5.41
C GLU A 550 9.48 2.14 -5.01
N GLN A 551 9.50 3.09 -5.93
CA GLN A 551 9.04 4.45 -5.71
C GLN A 551 8.14 4.89 -6.85
N VAL A 552 7.15 5.73 -6.55
CA VAL A 552 6.25 6.30 -7.56
C VAL A 552 7.01 7.34 -8.37
N LYS A 553 7.15 7.07 -9.66
CA LYS A 553 7.75 7.96 -10.66
C LYS A 553 6.73 8.95 -11.23
N GLY A 554 5.47 8.52 -11.34
CA GLY A 554 4.39 9.30 -11.95
C GLY A 554 3.14 8.46 -12.16
N LEU A 555 2.11 9.05 -12.77
CA LEU A 555 0.96 8.29 -13.28
C LEU A 555 1.33 7.57 -14.58
N ASP A 556 0.66 6.47 -14.87
CA ASP A 556 0.69 5.83 -16.18
C ASP A 556 0.10 6.75 -17.25
N LYS A 557 0.38 6.48 -18.52
CA LYS A 557 -0.06 7.33 -19.62
C LYS A 557 -1.59 7.45 -19.62
N LEU A 558 -2.09 8.63 -19.25
CA LEU A 558 -3.50 9.01 -19.34
C LEU A 558 -3.88 9.34 -20.79
N PRO A 559 -5.17 9.24 -21.16
CA PRO A 559 -5.62 9.65 -22.49
C PRO A 559 -5.37 11.15 -22.68
N GLU A 560 -4.92 11.52 -23.89
CA GLU A 560 -4.68 12.92 -24.25
C GLU A 560 -5.98 13.74 -24.36
N GLU A 561 -7.11 13.08 -24.65
CA GLU A 561 -8.45 13.65 -24.69
C GLU A 561 -9.50 12.55 -24.41
N ILE A 562 -10.55 12.88 -23.66
CA ILE A 562 -11.71 12.01 -23.45
C ILE A 562 -12.83 12.45 -24.39
N ASN A 563 -13.28 11.54 -25.25
CA ASN A 563 -14.39 11.77 -26.18
C ASN A 563 -15.66 11.09 -25.66
N LEU A 564 -16.66 11.89 -25.31
CA LEU A 564 -17.93 11.44 -24.74
C LEU A 564 -19.11 11.77 -25.67
N LYS A 565 -20.15 10.94 -25.64
CA LYS A 565 -21.44 11.28 -26.24
C LYS A 565 -22.39 11.84 -25.18
N ARG A 566 -23.41 12.57 -25.59
CA ARG A 566 -24.51 12.99 -24.70
C ARG A 566 -25.13 11.76 -24.02
N SER A 567 -25.42 11.86 -22.72
CA SER A 567 -25.86 10.76 -21.85
C SER A 567 -24.90 9.55 -21.80
N GLY A 568 -23.66 9.71 -22.27
CA GLY A 568 -22.64 8.67 -22.26
C GLY A 568 -21.75 8.75 -21.03
N THR A 569 -21.14 7.61 -20.68
CA THR A 569 -20.15 7.48 -19.61
C THR A 569 -18.84 6.93 -20.17
N TYR A 570 -17.71 7.45 -19.67
CA TYR A 570 -16.36 6.98 -19.96
C TYR A 570 -15.72 6.53 -18.65
N GLU A 571 -15.22 5.29 -18.61
CA GLU A 571 -14.55 4.72 -17.44
C GLU A 571 -13.02 4.90 -17.60
N LEU A 572 -12.41 5.75 -16.77
CA LEU A 572 -10.98 5.97 -16.74
C LEU A 572 -10.32 5.15 -15.63
N ALA A 573 -9.52 4.16 -16.01
CA ALA A 573 -8.66 3.42 -15.08
C ALA A 573 -7.34 4.17 -14.89
N ILE A 574 -7.03 4.55 -13.65
CA ILE A 574 -5.81 5.28 -13.31
C ILE A 574 -4.81 4.31 -12.67
N LYS A 575 -3.57 4.35 -13.16
CA LYS A 575 -2.46 3.55 -12.65
C LYS A 575 -1.26 4.43 -12.35
N GLN A 576 -0.38 3.97 -11.47
CA GLN A 576 0.91 4.60 -11.17
C GLN A 576 2.05 3.80 -11.78
N ASN A 577 3.08 4.51 -12.24
CA ASN A 577 4.36 3.97 -12.66
C ASN A 577 5.30 3.94 -11.46
N LEU A 578 5.73 2.73 -11.11
CA LEU A 578 6.74 2.47 -10.09
C LEU A 578 8.08 2.24 -10.77
N VAL A 579 9.14 2.84 -10.23
CA VAL A 579 10.52 2.53 -10.59
C VAL A 579 11.20 1.84 -9.42
N ASN A 580 11.86 0.73 -9.70
CA ASN A 580 12.75 0.10 -8.73
C ASN A 580 14.14 0.72 -8.88
N TYR A 581 14.58 1.54 -7.92
CA TYR A 581 15.84 2.28 -8.01
C TYR A 581 17.11 1.41 -7.91
N LEU A 582 17.00 0.12 -7.55
CA LEU A 582 18.12 -0.82 -7.59
C LEU A 582 18.34 -1.40 -8.99
N THR A 583 17.26 -1.77 -9.67
CA THR A 583 17.29 -2.45 -10.98
C THR A 583 17.06 -1.50 -12.15
N MET A 584 16.53 -0.30 -11.88
CA MET A 584 15.98 0.66 -12.83
C MET A 584 14.84 0.08 -13.69
N ASN A 585 14.19 -0.99 -13.22
CA ASN A 585 13.01 -1.56 -13.87
C ASN A 585 11.77 -0.74 -13.52
N GLU A 586 10.90 -0.54 -14.50
CA GLU A 586 9.62 0.15 -14.33
C GLU A 586 8.47 -0.86 -14.39
N LYS A 587 7.46 -0.69 -13.54
CA LYS A 587 6.22 -1.47 -13.54
C LYS A 587 5.01 -0.59 -13.27
N THR A 588 3.85 -1.02 -13.71
CA THR A 588 2.59 -0.29 -13.52
C THR A 588 1.73 -0.97 -12.45
N GLN A 589 1.09 -0.19 -11.57
CA GLN A 589 0.20 -0.68 -10.50
C GLN A 589 -1.07 0.18 -10.41
N GLU A 590 -2.20 -0.38 -10.00
CA GLU A 590 -3.39 0.41 -9.63
C GLU A 590 -3.09 1.35 -8.46
N ILE A 591 -3.71 2.53 -8.47
CA ILE A 591 -3.59 3.53 -7.40
C ILE A 591 -4.55 3.24 -6.24
N ASP A 592 -4.26 3.81 -5.07
CA ASP A 592 -5.26 3.93 -4.01
C ASP A 592 -6.15 5.15 -4.26
N TYR A 593 -7.37 4.89 -4.76
CA TYR A 593 -8.36 5.93 -5.05
C TYR A 593 -8.77 6.78 -3.83
N LYS A 594 -8.42 6.40 -2.59
CA LYS A 594 -8.61 7.27 -1.41
C LYS A 594 -7.70 8.49 -1.41
N ASN A 595 -6.56 8.42 -2.09
CA ASN A 595 -5.59 9.51 -2.20
C ASN A 595 -5.75 10.30 -3.52
N LEU A 596 -6.81 10.00 -4.28
CA LEU A 596 -7.17 10.67 -5.52
C LEU A 596 -8.20 11.77 -5.25
N THR A 597 -7.93 12.97 -5.74
CA THR A 597 -8.90 14.06 -5.86
C THR A 597 -9.06 14.42 -7.34
N PHE A 598 -10.24 14.93 -7.70
CA PHE A 598 -10.52 15.37 -9.06
C PHE A 598 -11.44 16.58 -9.05
N GLU A 599 -11.31 17.41 -10.08
CA GLU A 599 -12.07 18.64 -10.28
C GLU A 599 -12.50 18.70 -11.75
N VAL A 600 -13.77 19.00 -11.99
CA VAL A 600 -14.31 19.20 -13.34
C VAL A 600 -14.48 20.69 -13.56
N GLY A 601 -13.96 21.21 -14.68
CA GLY A 601 -14.03 22.64 -15.00
C GLY A 601 -15.46 23.19 -15.13
N ASP A 602 -16.41 22.36 -15.58
CA ASP A 602 -17.84 22.67 -15.60
C ASP A 602 -18.71 21.42 -15.33
N GLU A 603 -19.27 21.34 -14.13
CA GLU A 603 -20.12 20.22 -13.70
C GLU A 603 -21.46 20.12 -14.47
N GLU A 604 -21.88 21.20 -15.14
CA GLU A 604 -23.06 21.18 -16.03
C GLU A 604 -22.74 20.57 -17.41
N THR A 605 -21.45 20.39 -17.74
CA THR A 605 -21.02 19.75 -18.98
C THR A 605 -20.65 18.28 -18.77
N VAL A 606 -19.96 17.92 -17.70
CA VAL A 606 -19.72 16.52 -17.30
C VAL A 606 -19.69 16.38 -15.77
N LYS A 607 -20.00 15.18 -15.27
CA LYS A 607 -19.83 14.81 -13.86
C LYS A 607 -18.81 13.69 -13.75
N ALA A 608 -18.02 13.69 -12.68
CA ALA A 608 -17.04 12.64 -12.40
C ALA A 608 -17.30 12.02 -11.02
N GLU A 609 -17.20 10.70 -10.92
CA GLU A 609 -17.30 9.98 -9.65
C GLU A 609 -16.49 8.67 -9.67
N VAL A 610 -16.02 8.22 -8.51
CA VAL A 610 -15.32 6.92 -8.40
C VAL A 610 -16.35 5.82 -8.26
N THR A 611 -16.32 4.83 -9.16
CA THR A 611 -17.25 3.70 -9.21
C THR A 611 -16.50 2.39 -9.39
N GLU A 612 -17.24 1.27 -9.33
CA GLU A 612 -16.72 -0.05 -9.69
C GLU A 612 -17.29 -0.45 -11.07
N ASN A 613 -16.41 -0.87 -11.97
CA ASN A 613 -16.82 -1.33 -13.29
C ASN A 613 -17.43 -2.74 -13.22
N SER A 614 -17.87 -3.26 -14.37
CA SER A 614 -18.45 -4.61 -14.49
C SER A 614 -17.55 -5.78 -14.05
N LYS A 615 -16.24 -5.56 -13.85
CA LYS A 615 -15.28 -6.55 -13.36
C LYS A 615 -14.95 -6.39 -11.86
N GLY A 616 -15.54 -5.41 -11.20
CA GLY A 616 -15.24 -5.08 -9.79
C GLY A 616 -13.95 -4.26 -9.61
N GLU A 617 -13.43 -3.65 -10.68
CA GLU A 617 -12.25 -2.77 -10.62
C GLU A 617 -12.70 -1.32 -10.37
N LYS A 618 -11.97 -0.58 -9.52
CA LYS A 618 -12.26 0.84 -9.27
C LYS A 618 -11.82 1.69 -10.45
N VAL A 619 -12.70 2.58 -10.89
CA VAL A 619 -12.49 3.51 -12.01
C VAL A 619 -13.04 4.90 -11.68
N LEU A 620 -12.53 5.92 -12.36
CA LEU A 620 -13.16 7.24 -12.39
C LEU A 620 -14.15 7.27 -13.56
N ALA A 621 -15.45 7.31 -13.28
CA ALA A 621 -16.51 7.40 -14.27
C ALA A 621 -16.82 8.86 -14.59
N ILE A 622 -16.66 9.25 -15.86
CA ILE A 622 -16.99 10.59 -16.37
C ILE A 622 -18.26 10.49 -17.21
N THR A 623 -19.32 11.19 -16.80
CA THR A 623 -20.65 11.11 -17.42
C THR A 623 -21.09 12.47 -17.96
N ALA A 624 -21.52 12.52 -19.22
CA ALA A 624 -22.12 13.71 -19.82
C ALA A 624 -23.66 13.67 -19.70
N PRO A 625 -24.33 14.79 -19.38
CA PRO A 625 -25.79 14.86 -19.41
C PRO A 625 -26.33 14.84 -20.85
N GLU A 626 -27.65 14.77 -21.01
CA GLU A 626 -28.30 14.77 -22.33
C GLU A 626 -28.13 16.11 -23.07
N PHE A 627 -28.05 17.22 -22.31
CA PHE A 627 -27.84 18.58 -22.81
C PHE A 627 -26.63 19.22 -22.10
N PRO A 628 -25.39 18.84 -22.48
CA PRO A 628 -24.21 19.46 -21.92
C PRO A 628 -24.13 20.93 -22.31
N LYS A 629 -23.83 21.79 -21.33
CA LYS A 629 -23.74 23.24 -21.50
C LYS A 629 -22.71 23.65 -22.55
N GLU A 630 -21.51 23.07 -22.47
CA GLU A 630 -20.41 23.36 -23.37
C GLU A 630 -19.99 22.12 -24.17
N LYS A 631 -19.33 22.37 -25.31
CA LYS A 631 -18.77 21.31 -26.16
C LYS A 631 -17.52 20.68 -25.54
N ASN A 632 -16.73 21.49 -24.85
CA ASN A 632 -15.45 21.10 -24.28
C ASN A 632 -15.41 21.52 -22.81
N THR A 633 -14.76 20.73 -21.98
CA THR A 633 -14.39 21.05 -20.60
C THR A 633 -13.08 20.35 -20.27
N ALA A 634 -12.60 20.44 -19.04
CA ALA A 634 -11.40 19.76 -18.59
C ALA A 634 -11.65 19.02 -17.27
N LEU A 635 -10.99 17.88 -17.12
CA LEU A 635 -10.92 17.11 -15.89
C LEU A 635 -9.52 17.22 -15.33
N LYS A 636 -9.38 17.85 -14.16
CA LYS A 636 -8.13 17.89 -13.41
C LYS A 636 -8.12 16.75 -12.41
N ILE A 637 -7.07 15.95 -12.41
CA ILE A 637 -6.86 14.81 -11.52
C ILE A 637 -5.61 15.08 -10.69
N THR A 638 -5.72 14.95 -9.38
CA THR A 638 -4.59 15.10 -8.45
C THR A 638 -4.48 13.82 -7.61
N TYR A 639 -3.33 13.19 -7.63
CA TYR A 639 -3.03 11.99 -6.85
C TYR A 639 -1.89 12.25 -5.87
N ASN A 640 -2.16 12.03 -4.58
CA ASN A 640 -1.16 12.13 -3.52
C ASN A 640 -0.50 10.75 -3.31
N ALA A 641 0.57 10.50 -4.05
CA ALA A 641 1.36 9.28 -3.93
C ALA A 641 2.19 9.29 -2.64
N LYS A 642 2.26 8.14 -1.96
CA LYS A 642 3.16 7.95 -0.82
C LYS A 642 4.44 7.27 -1.28
N ASN A 643 5.56 7.95 -1.14
CA ASN A 643 6.89 7.42 -1.32
C ASN A 643 7.51 7.21 0.05
N GLU A 644 8.00 6.00 0.32
CA GLU A 644 8.71 5.70 1.56
C GLU A 644 10.20 5.93 1.33
N PHE A 645 10.66 7.18 1.52
CA PHE A 645 12.09 7.45 1.65
C PHE A 645 12.52 7.09 3.07
N PHE A 646 13.28 6.02 3.19
CA PHE A 646 14.08 5.79 4.38
C PHE A 646 15.16 6.89 4.42
N GLY A 647 15.18 7.75 5.47
CA GLY A 647 16.41 8.45 5.85
C GLY A 647 16.48 9.96 6.06
N LEU A 648 15.40 10.65 6.42
CA LEU A 648 15.51 12.04 6.90
C LEU A 648 14.84 12.21 8.28
N SER A 649 15.42 11.62 9.32
CA SER A 649 15.19 12.05 10.71
C SER A 649 16.40 12.79 11.27
N GLY A 650 16.89 13.79 10.54
CA GLY A 650 17.79 14.78 11.10
C GLY A 650 16.98 15.92 11.72
N ASN A 651 16.54 15.79 12.98
CA ASN A 651 16.04 16.84 13.89
C ASN A 651 15.23 18.06 13.34
N GLY A 652 14.58 17.95 12.19
CA GLY A 652 13.79 19.02 11.60
C GLY A 652 12.69 18.43 10.73
N SER A 653 11.44 18.49 11.22
CA SER A 653 10.18 18.40 10.47
C SER A 653 10.22 17.60 9.15
N GLY A 654 10.24 16.26 9.27
CA GLY A 654 10.38 15.31 8.16
C GLY A 654 9.09 14.89 7.47
N ASP A 655 8.07 15.75 7.37
CA ASP A 655 6.78 15.40 6.77
C ASP A 655 6.70 15.71 5.25
N GLY A 656 7.69 16.43 4.71
CA GLY A 656 7.62 16.99 3.35
C GLY A 656 8.13 16.12 2.20
N PHE A 657 8.83 15.00 2.46
CA PHE A 657 9.49 14.20 1.41
C PHE A 657 8.78 12.89 1.07
N ASN A 658 7.78 12.49 1.85
CA ASN A 658 7.10 11.19 1.67
C ASN A 658 5.83 11.27 0.83
N ASN A 659 5.36 12.46 0.49
CA ASN A 659 4.15 12.65 -0.32
C ASN A 659 4.51 13.36 -1.63
N LEU A 660 4.28 12.67 -2.74
CA LEU A 660 4.44 13.20 -4.09
C LEU A 660 3.05 13.51 -4.65
N GLU A 661 2.76 14.80 -4.85
CA GLU A 661 1.53 15.25 -5.48
C GLU A 661 1.70 15.26 -7.00
N LEU A 662 0.90 14.44 -7.70
CA LEU A 662 0.89 14.32 -9.15
C LEU A 662 -0.42 14.90 -9.68
N THR A 663 -0.33 15.93 -10.53
CA THR A 663 -1.52 16.58 -11.11
C THR A 663 -1.47 16.54 -12.62
N GLU A 664 -2.56 16.09 -13.23
CA GLU A 664 -2.74 16.01 -14.69
C GLU A 664 -4.09 16.62 -15.07
N GLU A 665 -4.16 17.29 -16.21
CA GLU A 665 -5.38 17.89 -16.74
C GLU A 665 -5.73 17.25 -18.09
N ILE A 666 -6.92 16.65 -18.18
CA ILE A 666 -7.39 15.91 -19.35
C ILE A 666 -8.53 16.70 -20.00
N PRO A 667 -8.39 17.15 -21.26
CA PRO A 667 -9.49 17.71 -22.03
C PRO A 667 -10.62 16.68 -22.22
N VAL A 668 -11.87 17.12 -22.03
CA VAL A 668 -13.08 16.32 -22.26
C VAL A 668 -13.92 16.99 -23.33
N ARG A 669 -14.27 16.23 -24.38
CA ARG A 669 -15.02 16.72 -25.54
C ARG A 669 -16.29 15.91 -25.75
N ILE A 670 -17.41 16.62 -25.92
CA ILE A 670 -18.69 16.02 -26.31
C ILE A 670 -18.77 15.95 -27.84
N VAL A 671 -18.69 14.74 -28.39
CA VAL A 671 -18.53 14.53 -29.85
C VAL A 671 -19.80 14.82 -30.65
N ASP A 672 -20.96 14.57 -30.07
CA ASP A 672 -22.29 14.84 -30.63
C ASP A 672 -22.96 16.04 -29.96
N TRP A 673 -22.15 17.00 -29.49
CA TRP A 673 -22.65 18.25 -28.93
C TRP A 673 -23.45 19.01 -29.98
N ILE A 674 -24.66 19.40 -29.58
CA ILE A 674 -25.54 20.23 -30.38
C ILE A 674 -25.66 21.53 -29.63
N GLU A 675 -25.44 22.66 -30.31
CA GLU A 675 -25.67 23.98 -29.74
C GLU A 675 -27.12 24.06 -29.25
N PRO A 676 -27.32 24.07 -27.93
CA PRO A 676 -28.64 23.83 -27.40
C PRO A 676 -29.42 25.16 -27.54
N LYS A 677 -30.56 25.14 -28.23
CA LYS A 677 -31.37 26.34 -28.49
C LYS A 677 -32.39 26.53 -27.35
N PRO A 678 -32.41 27.69 -26.68
CA PRO A 678 -33.44 28.01 -25.69
C PRO A 678 -34.84 27.97 -26.29
N ALA A 679 -35.84 27.63 -25.48
CA ALA A 679 -37.23 27.73 -25.92
C ALA A 679 -37.58 29.20 -26.21
N THR A 680 -38.36 29.45 -27.25
CA THR A 680 -38.90 30.78 -27.53
C THR A 680 -39.88 31.19 -26.43
N ALA A 681 -40.07 32.51 -26.24
CA ALA A 681 -41.06 33.01 -25.28
C ALA A 681 -42.47 32.45 -25.53
N GLY A 682 -42.84 32.24 -26.81
CA GLY A 682 -44.12 31.63 -27.19
C GLY A 682 -44.23 30.15 -26.79
N GLU A 683 -43.16 29.38 -26.93
CA GLU A 683 -43.11 27.97 -26.49
C GLU A 683 -43.19 27.87 -24.97
N ILE A 684 -42.45 28.70 -24.23
CA ILE A 684 -42.50 28.74 -22.76
C ILE A 684 -43.91 29.11 -22.29
N LYS A 685 -44.51 30.15 -22.88
CA LYS A 685 -45.87 30.59 -22.53
C LYS A 685 -46.90 29.49 -22.80
N SER A 686 -46.84 28.86 -23.98
CA SER A 686 -47.73 27.74 -24.35
C SER A 686 -47.57 26.54 -23.40
N PHE A 687 -46.34 26.24 -22.98
CA PHE A 687 -46.08 25.23 -21.97
C PHE A 687 -46.77 25.58 -20.65
N ILE A 688 -46.56 26.80 -20.12
CA ILE A 688 -47.13 27.21 -18.83
C ILE A 688 -48.66 27.15 -18.89
N GLU A 689 -49.28 27.73 -19.91
CA GLU A 689 -50.76 27.75 -20.04
C GLU A 689 -51.34 26.32 -20.12
N SER A 690 -50.72 25.44 -20.91
CA SER A 690 -51.20 24.07 -21.09
C SER A 690 -50.94 23.17 -19.88
N HIS A 691 -49.84 23.36 -19.14
CA HIS A 691 -49.48 22.50 -18.01
C HIS A 691 -50.11 22.99 -16.71
N TYR A 692 -50.25 24.31 -16.52
CA TYR A 692 -50.87 24.87 -15.32
C TYR A 692 -52.36 24.52 -15.25
N SER A 693 -53.08 24.63 -16.36
CA SER A 693 -54.49 24.21 -16.46
C SER A 693 -54.69 22.71 -16.19
N LYS A 694 -53.75 21.86 -16.64
CA LYS A 694 -53.76 20.42 -16.34
C LYS A 694 -53.65 20.10 -14.85
N ILE A 695 -52.99 20.93 -14.04
CA ILE A 695 -52.94 20.73 -12.57
C ILE A 695 -54.37 20.70 -12.03
N PHE A 696 -55.19 21.70 -12.36
CA PHE A 696 -56.59 21.76 -11.93
C PHE A 696 -57.44 20.64 -12.55
N GLU A 697 -57.20 20.26 -13.80
CA GLU A 697 -57.87 19.11 -14.42
C GLU A 697 -57.60 17.80 -13.66
N ILE A 698 -56.34 17.54 -13.30
CA ILE A 698 -55.93 16.35 -12.53
C ILE A 698 -56.59 16.37 -11.14
N LEU A 699 -56.63 17.53 -10.49
CA LEU A 699 -57.28 17.72 -9.20
C LEU A 699 -58.80 17.49 -9.27
N ARG A 700 -59.47 17.99 -10.32
CA ARG A 700 -60.90 17.74 -10.61
C ARG A 700 -61.19 16.26 -10.82
N ILE A 701 -60.31 15.53 -11.52
CA ILE A 701 -60.40 14.05 -11.64
C ILE A 701 -60.34 13.40 -10.26
N GLY A 702 -59.50 13.91 -9.34
CA GLY A 702 -59.47 13.50 -7.95
C GLY A 702 -60.83 13.59 -7.26
N SER A 703 -61.47 14.76 -7.38
CA SER A 703 -62.82 15.03 -6.84
C SER A 703 -63.87 14.10 -7.45
N GLU A 704 -63.97 14.04 -8.78
CA GLU A 704 -65.04 13.30 -9.48
C GLU A 704 -64.89 11.78 -9.41
N LYS A 705 -63.66 11.27 -9.56
CA LYS A 705 -63.39 9.83 -9.67
C LYS A 705 -63.17 9.16 -8.32
N TYR A 706 -62.50 9.86 -7.39
CA TYR A 706 -62.11 9.30 -6.10
C TYR A 706 -62.88 9.91 -4.92
N ASN A 707 -63.83 10.81 -5.20
CA ASN A 707 -64.71 11.43 -4.21
C ASN A 707 -63.93 12.18 -3.10
N PHE A 708 -62.87 12.91 -3.48
CA PHE A 708 -62.15 13.79 -2.57
C PHE A 708 -63.05 14.98 -2.19
N ALA A 709 -63.34 15.23 -0.90
CA ALA A 709 -64.26 16.31 -0.48
C ALA A 709 -64.01 16.92 0.92
N LEU A 710 -64.45 18.18 1.08
CA LEU A 710 -64.45 19.08 2.24
C LEU A 710 -64.90 18.48 3.60
N THR A 711 -65.73 17.45 3.61
CA THR A 711 -66.48 17.02 4.81
C THR A 711 -66.08 15.63 5.32
N TYR A 712 -64.84 15.16 5.09
CA TYR A 712 -64.37 13.94 5.76
C TYR A 712 -64.41 14.07 7.30
N LYS A 713 -64.20 15.27 7.84
CA LYS A 713 -64.40 15.55 9.28
C LYS A 713 -65.87 15.42 9.73
N ASN A 714 -66.83 15.47 8.81
CA ASN A 714 -68.29 15.33 9.05
C ASN A 714 -68.90 14.08 8.39
N GLY A 715 -68.09 13.13 7.87
CA GLY A 715 -68.55 11.85 7.32
C GLY A 715 -68.99 11.82 5.84
N TYR A 716 -68.74 12.88 5.05
CA TYR A 716 -69.03 12.90 3.61
C TYR A 716 -67.73 13.08 2.80
N GLY A 717 -67.30 12.05 2.05
CA GLY A 717 -66.13 12.07 1.16
C GLY A 717 -64.90 11.28 1.63
N ASN A 718 -63.91 11.10 0.74
CA ASN A 718 -62.61 10.47 1.00
C ASN A 718 -61.51 11.53 1.23
N LYS A 719 -60.49 11.20 2.04
CA LYS A 719 -59.27 12.01 2.19
C LYS A 719 -58.51 12.07 0.84
N PRO A 720 -58.04 13.26 0.39
CA PRO A 720 -57.17 13.37 -0.78
C PRO A 720 -55.92 12.50 -0.65
N ASP A 721 -55.63 11.73 -1.70
CA ASP A 721 -54.48 10.82 -1.75
C ASP A 721 -53.66 11.08 -3.02
N TYR A 722 -52.48 11.67 -2.84
CA TYR A 722 -51.54 12.00 -3.90
C TYR A 722 -51.20 10.78 -4.77
N THR A 723 -51.05 9.60 -4.17
CA THR A 723 -50.63 8.38 -4.89
C THR A 723 -51.64 7.95 -5.96
N LYS A 724 -52.90 8.36 -5.86
CA LYS A 724 -53.95 8.08 -6.87
C LYS A 724 -53.83 8.94 -8.13
N LEU A 725 -53.09 10.04 -8.05
CA LEU A 725 -52.91 11.02 -9.13
C LEU A 725 -51.45 11.15 -9.56
N GLN A 726 -50.49 10.57 -8.83
CA GLN A 726 -49.05 10.69 -9.05
C GLN A 726 -48.64 10.46 -10.51
N SER A 727 -49.09 9.38 -11.15
CA SER A 727 -48.69 9.10 -12.54
C SER A 727 -49.09 10.20 -13.53
N ARG A 728 -50.17 10.95 -13.25
CA ARG A 728 -50.62 12.07 -14.07
C ARG A 728 -49.83 13.34 -13.79
N PHE A 729 -49.44 13.54 -12.53
CA PHE A 729 -48.56 14.66 -12.15
C PHE A 729 -47.16 14.49 -12.72
N GLN A 730 -46.63 13.26 -12.78
CA GLN A 730 -45.34 12.96 -13.39
C GLN A 730 -45.25 13.37 -14.86
N GLU A 731 -46.38 13.48 -15.58
CA GLU A 731 -46.41 13.96 -16.96
C GLU A 731 -46.12 15.47 -17.08
N ILE A 732 -46.28 16.24 -16.00
CA ILE A 732 -46.21 17.71 -16.02
C ILE A 732 -45.27 18.30 -14.97
N ALA A 733 -44.72 17.50 -14.05
CA ALA A 733 -43.90 17.93 -12.92
C ALA A 733 -42.63 17.10 -12.79
N THR A 734 -41.54 17.74 -12.36
CA THR A 734 -40.33 17.04 -11.92
C THR A 734 -40.52 16.50 -10.51
N PRO A 735 -39.71 15.52 -10.05
CA PRO A 735 -39.77 15.03 -8.66
C PRO A 735 -39.62 16.15 -7.61
N SER A 736 -38.83 17.19 -7.92
CA SER A 736 -38.63 18.38 -7.08
C SER A 736 -39.93 19.16 -6.89
N PHE A 737 -40.68 19.38 -7.98
CA PHE A 737 -41.97 20.05 -7.96
C PHE A 737 -43.05 19.23 -7.24
N GLU A 738 -43.02 17.90 -7.41
CA GLU A 738 -43.92 16.99 -6.71
C GLU A 738 -43.80 17.13 -5.19
N GLU A 739 -42.56 17.11 -4.67
CA GLU A 739 -42.29 17.23 -3.23
C GLU A 739 -42.61 18.61 -2.68
N SER A 740 -42.26 19.67 -3.41
CA SER A 740 -42.32 21.05 -2.90
C SER A 740 -43.70 21.69 -3.02
N ILE A 741 -44.47 21.37 -4.07
CA ILE A 741 -45.74 22.02 -4.38
C ILE A 741 -46.90 21.04 -4.32
N LEU A 742 -46.82 19.90 -5.04
CA LEU A 742 -48.00 19.05 -5.23
C LEU A 742 -48.35 18.21 -4.00
N LYS A 743 -47.40 17.48 -3.41
CA LYS A 743 -47.66 16.64 -2.23
C LYS A 743 -48.19 17.43 -1.03
N PRO A 744 -47.69 18.65 -0.72
CA PRO A 744 -48.26 19.49 0.33
C PRO A 744 -49.76 19.78 0.17
N LEU A 745 -50.29 19.86 -1.06
CA LEU A 745 -51.73 20.01 -1.31
C LEU A 745 -52.54 18.82 -0.74
N PHE A 746 -51.96 17.62 -0.70
CA PHE A 746 -52.64 16.42 -0.19
C PHE A 746 -52.42 16.19 1.33
N SER A 747 -51.81 17.15 2.03
CA SER A 747 -51.68 17.12 3.50
C SER A 747 -53.03 17.42 4.18
N ASP A 748 -53.14 17.15 5.49
CA ASP A 748 -54.41 17.24 6.26
C ASP A 748 -55.11 18.61 6.20
N ASN A 749 -54.44 19.66 5.71
CA ASN A 749 -54.97 21.00 5.57
C ASN A 749 -54.91 21.60 4.13
N GLY A 750 -54.55 20.82 3.10
CA GLY A 750 -54.10 21.39 1.81
C GLY A 750 -55.09 21.40 0.64
N TYR A 751 -56.09 20.51 0.59
CA TYR A 751 -57.00 20.39 -0.56
C TYR A 751 -58.41 19.98 -0.12
N TYR A 752 -59.39 20.85 -0.36
CA TYR A 752 -60.76 20.71 0.15
C TYR A 752 -61.83 20.78 -0.96
N CYS A 753 -61.65 21.67 -1.94
CA CYS A 753 -62.34 21.74 -3.24
C CYS A 753 -61.48 22.50 -4.26
N GLU A 754 -61.91 22.59 -5.53
CA GLU A 754 -61.28 23.49 -6.52
C GLU A 754 -61.22 24.93 -6.01
N CYS A 755 -62.19 25.33 -5.17
CA CYS A 755 -62.36 26.62 -4.48
C CYS A 755 -61.39 26.92 -3.30
N ASP A 756 -60.67 25.93 -2.78
CA ASP A 756 -59.83 26.07 -1.56
C ASP A 756 -58.33 25.82 -1.85
N ALA A 757 -57.90 25.98 -3.11
CA ALA A 757 -56.49 25.95 -3.49
C ALA A 757 -55.77 27.24 -2.99
N GLU A 758 -55.88 27.58 -1.71
CA GLU A 758 -55.21 28.73 -1.07
C GLU A 758 -53.68 28.72 -1.26
N PHE A 759 -53.13 27.57 -1.68
CA PHE A 759 -51.72 27.33 -1.93
C PHE A 759 -51.30 27.40 -3.41
N LEU A 760 -52.16 27.80 -4.34
CA LEU A 760 -51.76 28.06 -5.73
C LEU A 760 -52.36 29.39 -6.21
N PRO A 761 -51.62 30.17 -7.01
CA PRO A 761 -52.21 31.31 -7.72
C PRO A 761 -53.43 30.89 -8.56
N TRP A 762 -54.54 31.63 -8.48
CA TRP A 762 -55.76 31.29 -9.22
C TRP A 762 -55.63 31.59 -10.71
N ALA A 763 -55.03 32.72 -11.02
CA ALA A 763 -54.78 33.17 -12.39
C ALA A 763 -53.31 33.48 -12.62
N LEU A 764 -52.80 33.08 -13.79
CA LEU A 764 -51.49 33.49 -14.28
C LEU A 764 -51.71 34.53 -15.38
N HIS A 765 -51.57 35.83 -15.07
CA HIS A 765 -51.75 36.89 -16.06
C HIS A 765 -50.52 37.06 -16.95
N LEU A 766 -50.24 36.04 -17.78
CA LEU A 766 -49.07 36.00 -18.67
C LEU A 766 -49.13 37.06 -19.79
N ASN A 767 -50.29 37.64 -20.13
CA ASN A 767 -50.33 38.82 -21.03
C ASN A 767 -50.15 40.14 -20.26
N THR A 768 -50.40 40.15 -18.95
CA THR A 768 -50.11 41.30 -18.10
C THR A 768 -48.61 41.39 -17.87
N ARG A 769 -47.95 40.30 -17.43
CA ARG A 769 -46.49 40.25 -17.28
C ARG A 769 -45.94 38.90 -17.70
N PHE A 770 -45.00 38.91 -18.63
CA PHE A 770 -44.19 37.76 -19.01
C PHE A 770 -42.74 38.18 -19.13
N LYS A 771 -42.02 38.10 -18.01
CA LYS A 771 -40.61 38.48 -17.96
C LYS A 771 -39.76 37.23 -17.84
N VAL A 772 -39.05 36.87 -18.89
CA VAL A 772 -38.06 35.79 -18.86
C VAL A 772 -36.86 36.25 -18.05
N LEU A 773 -36.59 35.57 -16.94
CA LEU A 773 -35.47 35.84 -16.04
C LEU A 773 -34.25 34.97 -16.41
N GLU A 774 -34.51 33.73 -16.80
CA GLU A 774 -33.49 32.78 -17.25
C GLU A 774 -34.08 31.92 -18.37
N ASN A 775 -33.31 31.64 -19.41
CA ASN A 775 -33.74 30.79 -20.50
C ASN A 775 -32.56 30.02 -21.07
N ARG A 776 -32.46 28.77 -20.66
CA ARG A 776 -31.56 27.75 -21.13
C ARG A 776 -32.35 26.72 -21.95
N PRO A 777 -31.67 25.88 -22.73
CA PRO A 777 -32.33 24.89 -23.61
C PRO A 777 -33.13 23.81 -22.89
N ASP A 778 -32.76 23.54 -21.64
CA ASP A 778 -33.36 22.55 -20.75
C ASP A 778 -33.97 23.17 -19.48
N TYR A 779 -33.89 24.49 -19.30
CA TYR A 779 -34.41 25.17 -18.13
C TYR A 779 -34.90 26.58 -18.47
N PHE A 780 -36.02 27.02 -17.90
CA PHE A 780 -36.39 28.43 -17.93
C PHE A 780 -36.91 28.89 -16.58
N LYS A 781 -36.79 30.19 -16.33
CA LYS A 781 -37.40 30.89 -15.21
C LYS A 781 -38.07 32.16 -15.69
N ILE A 782 -39.33 32.34 -15.33
CA ILE A 782 -40.10 33.54 -15.67
C ILE A 782 -40.68 34.21 -14.43
N GLU A 783 -40.96 35.50 -14.54
CA GLU A 783 -41.77 36.27 -13.61
C GLU A 783 -43.08 36.68 -14.29
N THR A 784 -44.19 36.45 -13.59
CA THR A 784 -45.53 36.91 -13.94
C THR A 784 -46.25 37.44 -12.70
N VAL A 785 -47.52 37.81 -12.85
CA VAL A 785 -48.33 38.39 -11.78
C VAL A 785 -49.72 37.77 -11.78
N GLU A 786 -50.34 37.84 -10.61
CA GLU A 786 -51.77 37.67 -10.41
C GLU A 786 -52.28 38.97 -9.78
N THR A 787 -53.36 39.52 -10.31
CA THR A 787 -54.02 40.75 -9.83
C THR A 787 -55.43 40.39 -9.36
N GLU A 788 -56.00 41.20 -8.46
CA GLU A 788 -57.34 41.07 -7.87
C GLU A 788 -57.77 39.65 -7.39
N GLN A 789 -57.90 39.49 -6.06
CA GLN A 789 -58.65 38.39 -5.44
C GLN A 789 -59.73 38.98 -4.51
N GLU A 790 -60.77 38.19 -4.20
CA GLU A 790 -61.86 38.59 -3.28
C GLU A 790 -61.36 39.07 -1.90
N LEU A 791 -60.12 38.75 -1.54
CA LEU A 791 -59.46 39.05 -0.27
C LEU A 791 -58.53 40.29 -0.27
N GLY A 792 -58.44 41.04 -1.37
CA GLY A 792 -57.94 42.44 -1.32
C GLY A 792 -56.54 42.74 -1.88
N GLY A 793 -55.94 41.89 -2.71
CA GLY A 793 -54.76 42.20 -3.55
C GLY A 793 -54.12 40.97 -4.21
N GLY A 794 -53.04 41.14 -4.97
CA GLY A 794 -52.44 40.12 -5.84
C GLY A 794 -51.04 39.63 -5.45
N TYR A 795 -50.44 38.81 -6.33
CA TYR A 795 -49.15 38.13 -6.14
C TYR A 795 -48.16 38.40 -7.26
N LYS A 796 -46.87 38.41 -6.89
CA LYS A 796 -45.76 38.26 -7.85
C LYS A 796 -45.37 36.79 -7.89
N ILE A 797 -45.31 36.21 -9.08
CA ILE A 797 -45.19 34.76 -9.30
C ILE A 797 -43.92 34.47 -10.11
N PHE A 798 -43.16 33.47 -9.68
CA PHE A 798 -41.98 32.95 -10.37
C PHE A 798 -42.24 31.50 -10.75
N ILE A 799 -42.09 31.18 -12.03
CA ILE A 799 -42.33 29.84 -12.57
C ILE A 799 -41.04 29.34 -13.18
N GLU A 800 -40.64 28.13 -12.81
CA GLU A 800 -39.46 27.45 -13.31
C GLU A 800 -39.89 26.17 -14.02
N GLY A 801 -39.37 25.96 -15.23
CA GLY A 801 -39.58 24.73 -15.99
C GLY A 801 -38.25 24.10 -16.34
N LYS A 802 -38.21 22.77 -16.32
CA LYS A 802 -37.05 21.96 -16.67
C LYS A 802 -37.44 20.87 -17.65
N LYS A 803 -36.52 20.54 -18.55
CA LYS A 803 -36.72 19.49 -19.56
C LYS A 803 -36.20 18.16 -19.03
N GLU A 804 -37.09 17.20 -18.86
CA GLU A 804 -36.77 15.83 -18.44
C GLU A 804 -37.30 14.84 -19.49
N ASP A 805 -36.44 13.93 -19.96
CA ASP A 805 -36.73 12.99 -21.04
C ASP A 805 -37.26 13.67 -22.32
N GLY A 806 -36.67 14.82 -22.67
CA GLY A 806 -37.06 15.62 -23.82
C GLY A 806 -38.38 16.41 -23.67
N ASN A 807 -39.08 16.31 -22.54
CA ASN A 807 -40.35 16.99 -22.28
C ASN A 807 -40.20 18.07 -21.21
N TRP A 808 -40.83 19.23 -21.41
CA TRP A 808 -40.88 20.27 -20.38
C TRP A 808 -41.78 19.83 -19.22
N ARG A 809 -41.32 20.07 -18.00
CA ARG A 809 -42.05 19.82 -16.75
C ARG A 809 -41.84 21.01 -15.81
N PHE A 810 -42.79 21.26 -14.91
CA PHE A 810 -42.61 22.26 -13.87
C PHE A 810 -41.52 21.78 -12.89
N GLU A 811 -40.55 22.65 -12.64
CA GLU A 811 -39.48 22.42 -11.67
C GLU A 811 -39.78 23.14 -10.36
N ASN A 812 -40.30 24.37 -10.44
CA ASN A 812 -40.63 25.16 -9.25
C ASN A 812 -41.74 26.18 -9.53
N LEU A 813 -42.49 26.54 -8.48
CA LEU A 813 -43.48 27.62 -8.49
C LEU A 813 -43.43 28.37 -7.17
N GLN A 814 -43.11 29.65 -7.21
CA GLN A 814 -43.02 30.50 -6.02
C GLN A 814 -43.88 31.74 -6.22
N TRP A 815 -44.56 32.19 -5.16
CA TRP A 815 -45.31 33.44 -5.18
C TRP A 815 -45.12 34.23 -3.90
N ALA A 816 -45.17 35.55 -4.03
CA ALA A 816 -45.10 36.49 -2.91
C ALA A 816 -46.26 37.47 -3.00
N GLY A 817 -47.09 37.51 -1.95
CA GLY A 817 -48.17 38.49 -1.83
C GLY A 817 -47.60 39.90 -1.82
N TYR A 818 -48.36 40.86 -2.33
CA TYR A 818 -47.91 42.24 -2.51
C TYR A 818 -47.39 42.90 -1.21
N TRP A 819 -47.88 42.47 -0.05
CA TRP A 819 -47.44 42.95 1.27
C TRP A 819 -46.01 42.54 1.63
N LYS A 820 -45.49 41.44 1.04
CA LYS A 820 -44.08 41.05 1.14
C LYS A 820 -43.26 41.66 0.01
N LYS A 821 -43.80 41.67 -1.20
CA LYS A 821 -43.11 42.15 -2.40
C LYS A 821 -44.10 42.86 -3.32
N PRO A 822 -44.09 44.21 -3.41
CA PRO A 822 -44.98 44.97 -4.27
C PRO A 822 -44.93 44.45 -5.72
N ILE A 823 -46.10 44.37 -6.35
CA ILE A 823 -46.24 43.92 -7.75
C ILE A 823 -45.57 44.93 -8.67
N ASN A 824 -45.76 46.22 -8.41
CA ASN A 824 -45.26 47.36 -9.20
C ASN A 824 -45.70 47.25 -10.66
N LEU A 825 -47.02 47.31 -10.89
CA LEU A 825 -47.57 47.34 -12.25
C LEU A 825 -47.10 48.61 -12.98
N THR A 826 -46.77 48.51 -14.26
CA THR A 826 -46.72 49.69 -15.13
C THR A 826 -48.14 50.06 -15.54
N LYS A 827 -48.29 51.25 -16.13
CA LYS A 827 -49.57 51.70 -16.70
C LYS A 827 -50.06 50.76 -17.80
N GLU A 828 -49.15 50.25 -18.62
CA GLU A 828 -49.44 49.34 -19.73
C GLU A 828 -49.82 47.96 -19.22
N GLU A 829 -49.14 47.45 -18.20
CA GLU A 829 -49.50 46.20 -17.53
C GLU A 829 -50.87 46.32 -16.85
N ALA A 830 -51.14 47.43 -16.16
CA ALA A 830 -52.44 47.74 -15.60
C ALA A 830 -53.55 47.79 -16.66
N ALA A 831 -53.31 48.43 -17.81
CA ALA A 831 -54.25 48.45 -18.92
C ALA A 831 -54.45 47.05 -19.52
N SER A 832 -53.37 46.28 -19.71
CA SER A 832 -53.42 44.89 -20.21
C SER A 832 -54.27 44.02 -19.30
N ASN A 833 -54.06 44.13 -17.99
CA ASN A 833 -54.78 43.38 -16.98
C ASN A 833 -56.27 43.69 -16.96
N LEU A 834 -56.64 44.97 -17.00
CA LEU A 834 -58.04 45.36 -17.05
C LEU A 834 -58.73 44.80 -18.30
N ARG A 835 -58.07 44.80 -19.47
CA ARG A 835 -58.62 44.22 -20.71
C ARG A 835 -58.85 42.71 -20.62
N GLU A 836 -58.08 42.00 -19.79
CA GLU A 836 -58.32 40.56 -19.53
C GLU A 836 -59.59 40.34 -18.69
N ASN A 837 -60.02 41.34 -17.90
CA ASN A 837 -61.25 41.29 -17.13
C ASN A 837 -62.46 41.62 -18.02
N ALA A 838 -63.31 40.61 -18.23
CA ALA A 838 -64.51 40.68 -19.07
C ALA A 838 -65.51 41.80 -18.66
N GLN A 839 -65.45 42.28 -17.41
CA GLN A 839 -66.36 43.33 -16.92
C GLN A 839 -65.95 44.76 -17.33
N THR A 840 -64.71 44.97 -17.79
CA THR A 840 -64.18 46.31 -18.07
C THR A 840 -64.19 46.67 -19.56
N GLY A 841 -63.98 45.68 -20.44
CA GLY A 841 -63.95 45.85 -21.89
C GLY A 841 -62.73 46.64 -22.38
N SER A 842 -62.92 47.53 -23.36
CA SER A 842 -61.85 48.44 -23.79
C SER A 842 -61.61 49.52 -22.74
N VAL A 843 -60.34 49.72 -22.36
CA VAL A 843 -59.95 50.74 -21.39
C VAL A 843 -58.97 51.76 -22.00
N SER A 844 -59.17 53.04 -21.67
CA SER A 844 -58.26 54.15 -21.99
C SER A 844 -57.76 54.83 -20.73
N PHE A 845 -56.47 55.10 -20.64
CA PHE A 845 -55.87 55.77 -19.49
C PHE A 845 -56.42 57.19 -19.30
N VAL A 846 -56.70 57.58 -18.06
CA VAL A 846 -57.22 58.89 -17.68
C VAL A 846 -56.20 59.64 -16.83
N ALA A 847 -55.79 59.06 -15.70
CA ALA A 847 -54.96 59.77 -14.72
C ALA A 847 -54.14 58.81 -13.82
N GLU A 848 -53.12 59.36 -13.17
CA GLU A 848 -52.38 58.74 -12.09
C GLU A 848 -52.63 59.54 -10.81
N THR A 849 -53.08 58.89 -9.74
CA THR A 849 -53.45 59.56 -8.48
C THR A 849 -52.84 58.84 -7.28
N ALA A 850 -52.46 59.59 -6.25
CA ALA A 850 -51.97 59.03 -4.99
C ALA A 850 -53.14 58.47 -4.18
N GLY A 851 -52.92 57.34 -3.50
CA GLY A 851 -53.93 56.75 -2.64
C GLY A 851 -53.33 55.89 -1.53
N LYS A 852 -54.18 55.08 -0.90
CA LYS A 852 -53.81 54.21 0.22
C LYS A 852 -54.31 52.78 -0.03
N ALA A 853 -53.41 51.80 -0.13
CA ALA A 853 -53.72 50.38 -0.28
C ALA A 853 -53.98 49.72 1.08
N TYR A 854 -54.84 48.69 1.13
CA TYR A 854 -55.03 47.87 2.33
C TYR A 854 -53.76 47.05 2.64
N ASN A 855 -53.44 46.83 3.92
CA ASN A 855 -52.38 45.91 4.34
C ASN A 855 -53.00 44.71 5.08
N PRO A 856 -52.95 43.48 4.54
CA PRO A 856 -53.57 42.31 5.17
C PRO A 856 -52.79 41.80 6.40
N VAL A 857 -51.57 42.30 6.64
CA VAL A 857 -50.70 41.85 7.73
C VAL A 857 -50.61 42.86 8.89
N GLY A 858 -51.37 43.96 8.85
CA GLY A 858 -51.37 44.98 9.91
C GLY A 858 -52.60 45.89 9.88
N THR A 859 -52.72 46.80 10.87
CA THR A 859 -53.90 47.68 11.02
C THR A 859 -53.82 48.99 10.22
N GLY A 860 -52.91 49.11 9.25
CA GLY A 860 -52.62 50.36 8.53
C GLY A 860 -52.79 50.27 7.01
N LYS A 861 -53.00 51.41 6.33
CA LYS A 861 -52.97 51.49 4.86
C LYS A 861 -51.58 51.93 4.36
N ILE A 862 -51.14 51.43 3.20
CA ILE A 862 -49.82 51.72 2.61
C ILE A 862 -49.97 52.78 1.50
N ASP A 863 -49.08 53.76 1.44
CA ASP A 863 -49.04 54.71 0.32
C ASP A 863 -48.84 54.00 -1.01
N THR A 864 -49.64 54.39 -2.00
CA THR A 864 -49.68 53.75 -3.31
C THR A 864 -50.09 54.74 -4.38
N THR A 865 -50.00 54.28 -5.62
CA THR A 865 -50.49 54.99 -6.79
C THR A 865 -51.63 54.17 -7.41
N TYR A 866 -52.72 54.83 -7.74
CA TYR A 866 -53.78 54.27 -8.58
C TYR A 866 -53.65 54.78 -10.01
N TYR A 867 -53.72 53.86 -10.97
CA TYR A 867 -53.92 54.18 -12.38
C TYR A 867 -55.42 54.18 -12.67
N ILE A 868 -55.94 55.30 -13.13
CA ILE A 868 -57.35 55.50 -13.46
C ILE A 868 -57.55 55.32 -14.96
N PHE A 869 -58.52 54.50 -15.33
CA PHE A 869 -58.91 54.20 -16.69
C PHE A 869 -60.40 54.47 -16.89
N LYS A 870 -60.77 54.90 -18.09
CA LYS A 870 -62.16 54.92 -18.54
C LYS A 870 -62.45 53.60 -19.24
N GLY A 871 -63.32 52.79 -18.63
CA GLY A 871 -63.83 51.54 -19.19
C GLY A 871 -65.26 51.70 -19.72
N SER A 872 -65.85 50.58 -20.12
CA SER A 872 -67.21 50.55 -20.70
C SER A 872 -68.30 50.95 -19.69
N ASN A 873 -68.05 50.71 -18.39
CA ASN A 873 -69.00 50.90 -17.29
C ASN A 873 -68.66 52.10 -16.38
N GLY A 874 -67.75 52.99 -16.80
CA GLY A 874 -67.31 54.15 -16.03
C GLY A 874 -65.80 54.15 -15.74
N LEU A 875 -65.39 54.94 -14.75
CA LEU A 875 -64.00 55.03 -14.33
C LEU A 875 -63.63 53.85 -13.43
N ILE A 876 -62.47 53.25 -13.68
CA ILE A 876 -61.93 52.11 -12.96
C ILE A 876 -60.49 52.43 -12.56
N GLY A 877 -60.15 52.19 -11.31
CA GLY A 877 -58.80 52.33 -10.78
C GLY A 877 -58.12 50.97 -10.64
N ILE A 878 -56.80 50.93 -10.77
CA ILE A 878 -56.01 49.77 -10.35
C ILE A 878 -54.79 50.23 -9.57
N ASP A 879 -54.60 49.61 -8.41
CA ASP A 879 -53.50 49.89 -7.51
C ASP A 879 -52.18 49.35 -8.07
N LYS A 880 -51.18 50.21 -8.19
CA LYS A 880 -49.85 49.87 -8.73
C LYS A 880 -49.13 48.77 -7.95
N ASN A 881 -49.26 48.76 -6.63
CA ASN A 881 -48.43 47.93 -5.75
C ASN A 881 -49.09 46.59 -5.44
N SER A 882 -50.41 46.56 -5.32
CA SER A 882 -51.24 45.41 -4.94
C SER A 882 -52.02 44.81 -6.10
N GLY A 883 -52.17 45.51 -7.23
CA GLY A 883 -53.02 45.06 -8.34
C GLY A 883 -54.50 44.98 -7.98
N LYS A 884 -54.93 45.66 -6.89
CA LYS A 884 -56.34 45.73 -6.51
C LYS A 884 -57.09 46.64 -7.47
N ILE A 885 -58.20 46.16 -8.01
CA ILE A 885 -59.09 46.94 -8.88
C ILE A 885 -60.10 47.70 -8.01
N LEU A 886 -60.35 48.97 -8.37
CA LEU A 886 -61.34 49.85 -7.77
C LEU A 886 -62.39 50.16 -8.83
N TYR A 887 -63.58 49.57 -8.68
CA TYR A 887 -64.73 49.87 -9.54
C TYR A 887 -65.41 51.19 -9.17
N ASP A 888 -65.14 51.73 -7.97
CA ASP A 888 -65.49 53.08 -7.55
C ASP A 888 -64.21 53.85 -7.22
N VAL A 889 -63.90 54.84 -8.05
CA VAL A 889 -62.69 55.66 -7.91
C VAL A 889 -62.94 56.96 -7.16
N SER A 890 -64.16 57.24 -6.70
CA SER A 890 -64.54 58.53 -6.10
C SER A 890 -63.74 58.89 -4.84
N GLU A 891 -63.20 57.88 -4.14
CA GLU A 891 -62.31 58.07 -2.99
C GLU A 891 -60.90 58.54 -3.36
N VAL A 892 -60.44 58.27 -4.59
CA VAL A 892 -59.05 58.50 -5.04
C VAL A 892 -58.94 59.44 -6.24
N TYR A 893 -60.05 59.70 -6.94
CA TYR A 893 -60.11 60.53 -8.14
C TYR A 893 -61.46 61.24 -8.24
N ARG A 894 -61.42 62.53 -8.58
CA ARG A 894 -62.59 63.33 -8.98
C ARG A 894 -62.30 63.90 -10.35
N GLU A 895 -63.25 63.75 -11.27
CA GLU A 895 -63.18 64.47 -12.55
C GLU A 895 -63.20 65.98 -12.28
N PRO A 896 -62.35 66.78 -12.94
CA PRO A 896 -62.48 68.23 -12.91
C PRO A 896 -63.85 68.61 -13.50
N SER A 897 -64.63 69.41 -12.78
CA SER A 897 -65.92 69.91 -13.26
C SER A 897 -65.74 70.75 -14.52
N GLN A 898 -66.50 70.46 -15.58
CA GLN A 898 -66.47 71.19 -16.84
C GLN A 898 -66.90 72.66 -16.66
N GLU A 899 -65.97 73.60 -16.85
CA GLU A 899 -66.26 74.99 -17.17
C GLU A 899 -66.00 75.22 -18.68
N ASN A 900 -67.09 75.50 -19.41
CA ASN A 900 -67.25 76.16 -20.72
C ASN A 900 -66.14 76.06 -21.79
N GLU A 901 -66.23 75.07 -22.70
CA GLU A 901 -65.62 75.10 -24.05
C GLU A 901 -66.59 75.71 -25.10
N THR A 902 -67.02 76.97 -24.92
CA THR A 902 -67.79 77.69 -25.98
C THR A 902 -67.35 79.14 -26.18
N ALA A 903 -66.20 79.55 -25.65
CA ALA A 903 -65.65 80.88 -25.87
C ALA A 903 -64.59 80.82 -26.99
N MET A 904 -64.76 81.68 -28.01
CA MET A 904 -63.81 81.98 -29.09
C MET A 904 -62.42 82.27 -28.52
N THR A 905 -61.35 81.88 -29.20
CA THR A 905 -59.97 82.19 -28.76
C THR A 905 -59.51 83.58 -29.24
N ALA A 906 -58.43 84.10 -28.63
CA ALA A 906 -57.88 85.39 -29.03
C ALA A 906 -57.40 85.39 -30.50
N GLU A 907 -56.89 84.28 -31.02
CA GLU A 907 -56.51 84.13 -32.43
C GLU A 907 -57.71 84.15 -33.37
N GLU A 908 -58.83 83.54 -32.97
CA GLU A 908 -60.09 83.59 -33.72
C GLU A 908 -60.68 85.02 -33.71
N ALA A 909 -60.52 85.76 -32.61
CA ALA A 909 -60.92 87.16 -32.51
C ALA A 909 -60.07 88.10 -33.38
N ILE A 910 -58.76 87.86 -33.48
CA ILE A 910 -57.87 88.59 -34.41
C ILE A 910 -58.35 88.41 -35.86
N GLU A 911 -58.69 87.19 -36.25
CA GLU A 911 -59.13 86.89 -37.62
C GLU A 911 -60.52 87.46 -37.90
N ALA A 912 -61.42 87.46 -36.92
CA ALA A 912 -62.74 88.08 -37.04
C ALA A 912 -62.63 89.61 -37.25
N VAL A 913 -61.73 90.30 -36.54
CA VAL A 913 -61.45 91.74 -36.75
C VAL A 913 -60.80 91.99 -38.11
N ARG A 914 -59.92 91.10 -38.57
CA ARG A 914 -59.30 91.17 -39.91
C ARG A 914 -60.34 91.11 -41.02
N GLU A 915 -61.29 90.19 -40.91
CA GLU A 915 -62.38 90.01 -41.87
C GLU A 915 -63.36 91.19 -41.86
N GLU A 916 -63.79 91.65 -40.67
CA GLU A 916 -64.73 92.78 -40.50
C GLU A 916 -64.20 94.07 -41.14
N LEU A 917 -62.90 94.32 -41.02
CA LEU A 917 -62.26 95.51 -41.59
C LEU A 917 -61.87 95.34 -43.07
N GLY A 918 -62.08 94.15 -43.65
CA GLY A 918 -61.73 93.85 -45.04
C GLY A 918 -60.23 93.96 -45.33
N ILE A 919 -59.37 93.70 -44.33
CA ILE A 919 -57.92 93.84 -44.47
C ILE A 919 -57.35 92.54 -45.05
N SER A 920 -56.75 92.63 -46.24
CA SER A 920 -56.11 91.48 -46.89
C SER A 920 -54.99 90.88 -46.00
N PRO A 921 -54.80 89.54 -45.97
CA PRO A 921 -53.67 88.90 -45.29
C PRO A 921 -52.30 89.41 -45.76
N ASP A 922 -52.20 89.90 -47.00
CA ASP A 922 -50.98 90.45 -47.59
C ASP A 922 -50.78 91.95 -47.27
N SER A 923 -51.65 92.57 -46.47
CA SER A 923 -51.52 93.96 -46.03
C SER A 923 -50.36 94.11 -45.04
N SER A 924 -49.67 95.26 -45.06
CA SER A 924 -48.67 95.62 -44.06
C SER A 924 -49.28 96.06 -42.71
N THR A 925 -50.61 96.05 -42.59
CA THR A 925 -51.34 96.37 -41.35
C THR A 925 -51.25 95.20 -40.36
N ILE A 926 -50.83 95.51 -39.14
CA ILE A 926 -50.71 94.56 -38.03
C ILE A 926 -52.00 94.57 -37.23
N ILE A 927 -52.49 93.37 -36.90
CA ILE A 927 -53.66 93.13 -36.06
C ILE A 927 -53.21 92.14 -35.00
N GLU A 928 -53.21 92.55 -33.73
CA GLU A 928 -52.78 91.70 -32.62
C GLU A 928 -53.67 91.84 -31.39
N TYR A 929 -53.73 90.77 -30.61
CA TYR A 929 -54.38 90.77 -29.31
C TYR A 929 -53.50 91.52 -28.31
N ASP A 930 -54.09 92.47 -27.60
CA ASP A 930 -53.39 93.25 -26.58
C ASP A 930 -53.66 92.70 -25.17
N HIS A 931 -54.93 92.70 -24.71
CA HIS A 931 -55.33 92.17 -23.41
C HIS A 931 -56.86 91.91 -23.31
N ASP A 932 -57.29 91.35 -22.18
CA ASP A 932 -58.70 91.17 -21.81
C ASP A 932 -59.20 92.38 -21.02
N GLU A 933 -60.29 93.02 -21.46
CA GLU A 933 -60.97 94.09 -20.72
C GLU A 933 -62.46 93.75 -20.54
N ASP A 934 -62.93 93.73 -19.29
CA ASP A 934 -64.32 93.39 -18.90
C ASP A 934 -64.88 92.09 -19.54
N GLY A 935 -64.02 91.09 -19.73
CA GLY A 935 -64.37 89.78 -20.30
C GLY A 935 -64.50 89.77 -21.83
N GLN A 936 -63.95 90.79 -22.50
CA GLN A 936 -63.85 90.90 -23.96
C GLN A 936 -62.38 91.01 -24.39
N TYR A 937 -62.05 90.50 -25.56
CA TYR A 937 -60.72 90.64 -26.14
C TYR A 937 -60.53 92.02 -26.75
N VAL A 938 -59.46 92.72 -26.36
CA VAL A 938 -59.04 93.98 -26.97
C VAL A 938 -58.04 93.69 -28.09
N ILE A 939 -58.38 94.04 -29.32
CA ILE A 939 -57.57 93.84 -30.53
C ILE A 939 -57.07 95.17 -31.06
N HIS A 940 -55.74 95.32 -31.17
CA HIS A 940 -55.08 96.52 -31.68
C HIS A 940 -54.80 96.40 -33.18
N VAL A 941 -55.23 97.39 -33.96
CA VAL A 941 -54.96 97.46 -35.40
C VAL A 941 -54.12 98.69 -35.71
N TYR A 942 -52.94 98.51 -36.29
CA TYR A 942 -52.03 99.61 -36.61
C TYR A 942 -51.13 99.32 -37.82
N ASP A 943 -50.62 100.38 -38.43
CA ASP A 943 -49.56 100.29 -39.44
C ASP A 943 -48.22 100.75 -38.86
N ILE A 944 -47.13 100.23 -39.39
CA ILE A 944 -45.79 100.79 -39.17
C ILE A 944 -45.46 101.69 -40.36
N ILE A 945 -45.26 102.98 -40.11
CA ILE A 945 -44.86 103.94 -41.15
C ILE A 945 -43.36 104.18 -41.03
N GLU A 946 -42.62 103.75 -42.05
CA GLU A 946 -41.18 103.98 -42.18
C GLU A 946 -40.93 105.01 -43.28
N ASN A 947 -40.30 106.14 -42.92
CA ASN A 947 -39.83 107.15 -43.88
C ASN A 947 -38.31 107.06 -43.98
N GLU A 948 -37.75 107.11 -45.20
CA GLU A 948 -36.30 107.02 -45.40
C GLU A 948 -35.54 108.10 -44.59
N GLY A 949 -34.81 107.67 -43.56
CA GLY A 949 -33.95 108.51 -42.73
C GLY A 949 -34.50 108.85 -41.35
N GLU A 950 -35.72 108.44 -40.99
CA GLU A 950 -36.28 108.58 -39.63
C GLU A 950 -36.67 107.20 -39.05
N PRO A 951 -36.56 106.98 -37.73
CA PRO A 951 -37.05 105.76 -37.09
C PRO A 951 -38.55 105.61 -37.33
N GLY A 952 -38.99 104.43 -37.79
CA GLY A 952 -40.41 104.17 -38.03
C GLY A 952 -41.27 104.40 -36.79
N HIS A 953 -42.50 104.87 -36.98
CA HIS A 953 -43.48 105.04 -35.90
C HIS A 953 -44.79 104.32 -36.23
N THR A 954 -45.51 103.88 -35.19
CA THR A 954 -46.78 103.18 -35.33
C THR A 954 -47.93 104.17 -35.49
N ALA A 955 -48.73 103.99 -36.54
CA ALA A 955 -49.97 104.71 -36.76
C ALA A 955 -51.16 103.79 -36.43
N THR A 956 -51.76 103.96 -35.26
CA THR A 956 -52.93 103.18 -34.84
C THR A 956 -54.13 103.50 -35.72
N ARG A 957 -54.75 102.45 -36.29
CA ARG A 957 -55.99 102.54 -37.04
C ARG A 957 -57.22 102.43 -36.15
N GLY A 958 -57.16 101.63 -35.10
CA GLY A 958 -58.27 101.46 -34.17
C GLY A 958 -57.98 100.39 -33.11
N TRP A 959 -58.86 100.33 -32.12
CA TRP A 959 -58.88 99.33 -31.07
C TRP A 959 -60.27 98.72 -31.03
N TYR A 960 -60.37 97.40 -31.04
CA TYR A 960 -61.65 96.70 -31.18
C TYR A 960 -61.86 95.76 -30.00
N LEU A 961 -63.05 95.81 -29.40
CA LEU A 961 -63.50 94.83 -28.43
C LEU A 961 -64.21 93.68 -29.14
N VAL A 962 -63.82 92.45 -28.82
CA VAL A 962 -64.43 91.22 -29.35
C VAL A 962 -64.97 90.41 -28.18
N ASN A 963 -66.28 90.15 -28.18
CA ASN A 963 -66.88 89.29 -27.16
C ASN A 963 -66.56 87.82 -27.46
N PRO A 964 -65.84 87.09 -26.58
CA PRO A 964 -65.43 85.72 -26.85
C PRO A 964 -66.60 84.73 -26.87
N GLU A 965 -67.72 85.02 -26.21
CA GLU A 965 -68.88 84.13 -26.21
C GLU A 965 -69.79 84.32 -27.44
N THR A 966 -69.83 85.52 -28.03
CA THR A 966 -70.77 85.84 -29.12
C THR A 966 -70.10 86.18 -30.45
N GLY A 967 -68.80 86.48 -30.47
CA GLY A 967 -68.06 86.94 -31.65
C GLY A 967 -68.41 88.37 -32.10
N THR A 968 -69.12 89.15 -31.28
CA THR A 968 -69.52 90.52 -31.64
C THR A 968 -68.32 91.46 -31.53
N ILE A 969 -68.10 92.28 -32.56
CA ILE A 969 -67.00 93.25 -32.64
C ILE A 969 -67.55 94.68 -32.49
N SER A 970 -66.91 95.50 -31.66
CA SER A 970 -67.20 96.94 -31.53
C SER A 970 -65.92 97.76 -31.42
N ASP A 971 -65.92 98.98 -31.95
CA ASP A 971 -64.82 99.93 -31.74
C ASP A 971 -64.78 100.38 -30.28
N LEU A 972 -63.58 100.45 -29.70
CA LEU A 972 -63.35 100.88 -28.32
C LEU A 972 -63.45 102.41 -28.18
N PHE A 973 -63.47 103.19 -29.28
CA PHE A 973 -63.44 104.65 -29.27
C PHE A 973 -64.57 105.36 -30.05
#